data_AF-A0AA42ASW7-F1
#
_entry.id   AF-A0AA42ASW7-F1
#
_cell.length_a   1.000
_cell.length_b   1.000
_cell.length_c   1.000
_cell.angle_alpha   90.00
_cell.angle_beta   90.00
_cell.angle_gamma   90.00
#
_symmetry.space_group_name_H-M   'P 1'
#
loop_
_entity.id
_entity.type
_entity.pdbx_description
1 polymer ?
#
loop_
_entity_poly.entity_id
_entity_poly.type
_entity_poly.pdbx_seq_one_letter_code
_entity_poly.pdbx_strand_id
1 'polypeptide(L)'
;MSVESKQNKFFHGTLEATIFHATPYVPIFPFNCACIGEKATYITIKINEKKVAETKQVCDRTWNQTFQIMCAHPADSTMTITMKTQCGSTLGKIHISAHKMIEDSTLIEGFFPTFTEKGKPNPELRIQLMLWFKHANHEPTWDKVLNHDKFGGLKNASFPQRSNCNVILYQDVHHHSTFQPPVYFHGEGPRKLWVDVYKAINGAKHLIYIAGWSFNPKMVLVRDHEADMPQARGVKIGELLKQKAEEGVAVRIMLWDDETSLPFIKNKGVMGTHDEDAFDYFKHSKVICRLCPRLHNKFPTFFAHHQKTITVDTQANFLSANFSNKYINSSRRELTSFIGGVDLCDGRYDTEEHSLFRTLDNESHVLDFYQSSIAGASLQKGGPREPWHDAHACLTGEAAWDVLSNFEQRWTKQCNPSLLIPTDKIPNLSSSLQPQQVEHQERNWKVQVFRSIDRVSVSLPDNIPVECSIHEAYVEAIRRAERFIYIENQYFIGGCHMWEKDRNCGCNNLIPVEIALKVVKKIKAKERFAVYIVIPMRPEGLPNSEPVQEMLHWTRQTMSMMYRLIGEAIQESDELLHPKDYLNFFCLANREKKEGEEFVPPHSPQPDTPYWNSQMHRRFMVYVHSKIMIVDDTYILIGSANINQRSMDGRRDTEIAMGCYQPKYVEKKHSNGDVHAYRMSLWYEHTNRVEECFTEPQGLDCVRRMQAIGDKMWSIYSGEEVADMEGIHLVTYPINVLKDGSIEDTAEGGGHFPDTTTPVRGKRSMVLPAVCTT
;
A
#
# COMPACT_ATOMS: atom_id res chain seq x y z
N MET A 1 6.59 46.42 -19.34
CA MET A 1 7.52 45.54 -18.62
C MET A 1 6.76 44.25 -18.41
N SER A 2 7.33 43.17 -18.96
CA SER A 2 6.68 41.88 -19.20
C SER A 2 6.19 41.21 -17.92
N VAL A 3 5.13 40.42 -18.08
CA VAL A 3 4.66 39.39 -17.15
C VAL A 3 5.83 38.41 -16.96
N GLU A 4 6.75 38.74 -16.05
CA GLU A 4 7.89 37.90 -15.71
C GLU A 4 7.40 36.59 -15.10
N SER A 5 8.04 35.51 -15.56
CA SER A 5 7.80 34.13 -15.21
C SER A 5 7.60 33.93 -13.71
N LYS A 6 6.41 33.46 -13.30
CA LYS A 6 6.27 32.80 -12.00
C LYS A 6 7.16 31.55 -12.03
N GLN A 7 8.38 31.68 -11.51
CA GLN A 7 9.40 30.63 -11.42
C GLN A 7 8.77 29.33 -10.91
N ASN A 8 8.97 28.23 -11.64
CA ASN A 8 8.46 26.93 -11.24
C ASN A 8 9.22 26.50 -9.97
N LYS A 9 8.56 26.58 -8.80
CA LYS A 9 9.18 26.40 -7.47
C LYS A 9 9.70 25.00 -7.19
N PHE A 10 9.38 24.02 -8.04
CA PHE A 10 9.69 22.61 -7.81
C PHE A 10 10.33 21.96 -9.03
N PHE A 11 11.34 21.13 -8.77
CA PHE A 11 11.84 20.10 -9.67
C PHE A 11 10.88 18.91 -9.61
N HIS A 12 9.73 19.07 -10.27
CA HIS A 12 8.59 18.14 -10.21
C HIS A 12 8.30 17.50 -11.57
N GLY A 13 8.61 16.20 -11.71
CA GLY A 13 8.58 15.51 -12.99
C GLY A 13 9.36 14.21 -12.99
N THR A 14 9.73 13.74 -14.18
CA THR A 14 10.55 12.55 -14.37
C THR A 14 11.84 12.95 -15.08
N LEU A 15 12.96 12.66 -14.45
CA LEU A 15 14.29 12.81 -15.03
C LEU A 15 14.69 11.48 -15.68
N GLU A 16 14.86 11.49 -17.00
CA GLU A 16 15.53 10.41 -17.71
C GLU A 16 17.03 10.72 -17.76
N ALA A 17 17.84 9.83 -17.20
CA ALA A 17 19.28 10.00 -17.12
C ALA A 17 20.00 8.79 -17.72
N THR A 18 20.69 9.00 -18.85
CA THR A 18 21.52 8.00 -19.50
C THR A 18 22.99 8.27 -19.23
N ILE A 19 23.67 7.26 -18.70
CA ILE A 19 25.10 7.26 -18.43
C ILE A 19 25.78 6.35 -19.45
N PHE A 20 26.54 6.92 -20.37
CA PHE A 20 27.18 6.18 -21.46
C PHE A 20 28.53 5.62 -21.04
N HIS A 21 29.56 6.47 -21.01
CA HIS A 21 30.91 6.09 -20.61
C HIS A 21 31.70 7.27 -20.02
N ALA A 22 32.85 6.98 -19.42
CA ALA A 22 33.83 7.99 -19.01
C ALA A 22 35.09 7.93 -19.87
N THR A 23 35.90 8.98 -19.85
CA THR A 23 37.23 8.95 -20.49
C THR A 23 38.15 7.92 -19.80
N PRO A 24 39.09 7.30 -20.54
CA PRO A 24 40.17 6.54 -19.94
C PRO A 24 40.92 7.43 -18.94
N TYR A 25 41.19 6.93 -17.74
CA TYR A 25 41.82 7.71 -16.69
C TYR A 25 42.63 6.79 -15.77
N VAL A 26 43.94 7.03 -15.71
CA VAL A 26 44.88 6.31 -14.84
C VAL A 26 45.15 7.20 -13.63
N PRO A 27 44.74 6.80 -12.41
CA PRO A 27 44.93 7.65 -11.25
C PRO A 27 46.41 7.78 -10.91
N ILE A 28 46.91 9.00 -10.77
CA ILE A 28 48.27 9.29 -10.32
C ILE A 28 48.29 9.14 -8.78
N PHE A 29 48.52 7.94 -8.26
CA PHE A 29 48.75 7.73 -6.82
C PHE A 29 50.25 7.52 -6.51
N PRO A 30 50.82 8.14 -5.45
CA PRO A 30 52.26 8.08 -5.17
C PRO A 30 52.73 6.85 -4.35
N PHE A 31 51.91 5.81 -4.17
CA PHE A 31 52.32 4.63 -3.39
C PHE A 31 51.99 3.32 -4.09
N ASN A 32 53.06 2.60 -4.46
CA ASN A 32 53.09 1.20 -4.90
C ASN A 32 52.45 0.29 -3.84
N CYS A 33 51.13 0.05 -3.93
CA CYS A 33 50.51 -1.09 -3.27
C CYS A 33 49.84 -1.96 -4.33
N ALA A 34 50.33 -3.20 -4.42
CA ALA A 34 50.11 -4.16 -5.49
C ALA A 34 48.63 -4.44 -5.80
N CYS A 35 48.11 -3.87 -6.89
CA CYS A 35 46.93 -4.32 -7.62
C CYS A 35 47.11 -3.86 -9.08
N ILE A 36 47.66 -4.73 -9.93
CA ILE A 36 47.82 -4.48 -11.37
C ILE A 36 46.47 -4.76 -12.04
N GLY A 37 45.72 -3.71 -12.38
CA GLY A 37 44.44 -3.80 -13.12
C GLY A 37 43.55 -2.55 -12.92
N GLU A 38 42.79 -2.16 -13.95
CA GLU A 38 41.77 -1.12 -13.81
C GLU A 38 40.71 -1.57 -12.79
N LYS A 39 40.61 -0.85 -11.66
CA LYS A 39 39.60 -1.14 -10.64
C LYS A 39 38.22 -0.84 -11.19
N ALA A 40 37.25 -1.73 -10.93
CA ALA A 40 35.87 -1.51 -11.32
C ALA A 40 35.33 -0.19 -10.73
N THR A 41 34.51 0.49 -11.52
CA THR A 41 33.93 1.80 -11.19
C THR A 41 32.43 1.82 -11.45
N TYR A 42 31.74 2.70 -10.74
CA TYR A 42 30.31 2.93 -10.91
C TYR A 42 29.98 4.40 -10.72
N ILE A 43 28.80 4.80 -11.17
CA ILE A 43 28.28 6.15 -11.07
C ILE A 43 27.07 6.14 -10.14
N THR A 44 26.98 7.16 -9.30
CA THR A 44 25.82 7.43 -8.46
C THR A 44 25.22 8.77 -8.84
N ILE A 45 23.89 8.83 -8.92
CA ILE A 45 23.15 10.09 -9.07
C ILE A 45 22.51 10.38 -7.73
N LYS A 46 22.73 11.59 -7.22
CA LYS A 46 22.07 12.12 -6.04
C LYS A 46 21.27 13.37 -6.37
N ILE A 47 20.13 13.54 -5.72
CA ILE A 47 19.44 14.84 -5.64
C ILE A 47 19.61 15.31 -4.19
N ASN A 48 20.28 16.45 -4.03
CA ASN A 48 20.84 16.90 -2.76
C ASN A 48 21.70 15.77 -2.16
N GLU A 49 21.38 15.31 -0.94
CA GLU A 49 22.13 14.25 -0.28
C GLU A 49 21.67 12.83 -0.63
N LYS A 50 20.48 12.69 -1.23
CA LYS A 50 19.81 11.39 -1.45
C LYS A 50 20.27 10.74 -2.74
N LYS A 51 20.72 9.47 -2.65
CA LYS A 51 20.99 8.63 -3.82
C LYS A 51 19.68 8.21 -4.48
N VAL A 52 19.53 8.50 -5.77
CA VAL A 52 18.34 8.20 -6.57
C VAL A 52 18.61 7.18 -7.69
N ALA A 53 19.87 7.03 -8.11
CA ALA A 53 20.27 5.99 -9.06
C ALA A 53 21.73 5.57 -8.85
N GLU A 54 22.06 4.37 -9.30
CA GLU A 54 23.39 3.79 -9.25
C GLU A 54 23.60 2.86 -10.45
N THR A 55 24.73 3.01 -11.15
CA THR A 55 25.09 2.12 -12.25
C THR A 55 25.74 0.83 -11.77
N LYS A 56 25.86 -0.15 -12.67
CA LYS A 56 26.67 -1.35 -12.47
C LYS A 56 28.15 -0.99 -12.29
N GLN A 57 28.87 -1.86 -11.59
CA GLN A 57 30.32 -1.78 -11.49
C GLN A 57 30.94 -2.38 -12.76
N VAL A 58 31.74 -1.59 -13.48
CA VAL A 58 32.41 -1.99 -14.73
C VAL A 58 33.87 -1.52 -14.72
N CYS A 59 34.77 -2.28 -15.35
CA CYS A 59 36.20 -1.95 -15.43
C CYS A 59 36.50 -0.96 -16.56
N ASP A 60 35.86 -1.14 -17.72
CA ASP A 60 36.05 -0.35 -18.94
C ASP A 60 35.37 1.03 -18.93
N ARG A 61 34.66 1.36 -17.84
CA ARG A 61 33.90 2.60 -17.64
C ARG A 61 32.85 2.85 -18.73
N THR A 62 32.30 1.79 -19.28
CA THR A 62 31.18 1.85 -20.22
C THR A 62 29.95 1.23 -19.55
N TRP A 63 28.95 2.07 -19.25
CA TRP A 63 27.74 1.65 -18.55
C TRP A 63 26.56 1.45 -19.51
N ASN A 64 26.31 2.41 -20.40
CA ASN A 64 25.12 2.45 -21.27
C ASN A 64 23.82 2.16 -20.51
N GLN A 65 23.62 2.83 -19.37
CA GLN A 65 22.44 2.63 -18.52
C GLN A 65 21.58 3.87 -18.46
N THR A 66 20.27 3.68 -18.66
CA THR A 66 19.24 4.71 -18.52
C THR A 66 18.45 4.50 -17.24
N PHE A 67 18.20 5.58 -16.51
CA PHE A 67 17.35 5.61 -15.32
C PHE A 67 16.18 6.55 -15.53
N GLN A 68 15.01 6.16 -15.04
CA GLN A 68 13.85 7.06 -14.90
C GLN A 68 13.69 7.41 -13.43
N ILE A 69 13.98 8.66 -13.08
CA ILE A 69 14.03 9.14 -11.71
C ILE A 69 12.84 10.07 -11.48
N MET A 70 11.91 9.66 -10.63
CA MET A 70 10.81 10.52 -10.21
C MET A 70 11.31 11.60 -9.27
N CYS A 71 10.97 12.84 -9.58
CA CYS A 71 11.42 14.03 -8.88
C CYS A 71 10.22 14.82 -8.34
N ALA A 72 10.28 15.18 -7.06
CA ALA A 72 9.37 16.10 -6.39
C ALA A 72 10.16 16.84 -5.30
N HIS A 73 11.07 17.72 -5.74
CA HIS A 73 12.03 18.42 -4.87
C HIS A 73 11.95 19.94 -5.07
N PRO A 74 12.48 20.76 -4.14
CA PRO A 74 12.61 22.20 -4.35
C PRO A 74 13.42 22.54 -5.61
N ALA A 75 13.10 23.62 -6.30
CA ALA A 75 13.78 24.02 -7.56
C ALA A 75 15.27 24.39 -7.37
N ASP A 76 15.67 24.78 -6.17
CA ASP A 76 17.08 25.05 -5.80
C ASP A 76 17.89 23.77 -5.48
N SER A 77 17.28 22.60 -5.62
CA SER A 77 17.96 21.32 -5.42
C SER A 77 19.15 21.15 -6.38
N THR A 78 20.18 20.47 -5.91
CA THR A 78 21.39 20.17 -6.70
C THR A 78 21.45 18.69 -7.02
N MET A 79 21.52 18.36 -8.30
CA MET A 79 21.85 17.02 -8.75
C MET A 79 23.37 16.82 -8.75
N THR A 80 23.84 15.77 -8.10
CA THR A 80 25.26 15.41 -8.04
C THR A 80 25.48 14.03 -8.65
N ILE A 81 26.24 13.97 -9.74
CA ILE A 81 26.64 12.73 -10.41
C ILE A 81 28.08 12.44 -9.99
N THR A 82 28.31 11.33 -9.30
CA THR A 82 29.62 10.97 -8.74
C THR A 82 30.10 9.65 -9.30
N MET A 83 31.30 9.64 -9.90
CA MET A 83 31.99 8.40 -10.25
C MET A 83 32.83 7.92 -9.07
N LYS A 84 32.68 6.65 -8.73
CA LYS A 84 33.33 6.00 -7.58
C LYS A 84 34.05 4.72 -8.00
N THR A 85 35.11 4.39 -7.29
CA THR A 85 35.76 3.07 -7.36
C THR A 85 34.94 2.03 -6.59
N GLN A 86 35.19 0.75 -6.84
CA GLN A 86 34.60 -0.37 -6.08
C GLN A 86 34.77 -0.24 -4.56
N CYS A 87 35.87 0.34 -4.08
CA CYS A 87 36.10 0.59 -2.65
C CYS A 87 35.40 1.86 -2.12
N GLY A 88 34.59 2.53 -2.95
CA GLY A 88 33.78 3.68 -2.57
C GLY A 88 34.49 5.04 -2.67
N SER A 89 35.75 5.08 -3.14
CA SER A 89 36.51 6.32 -3.28
C SER A 89 35.99 7.16 -4.45
N THR A 90 35.78 8.46 -4.22
CA THR A 90 35.34 9.39 -5.27
C THR A 90 36.47 9.67 -6.27
N LEU A 91 36.21 9.49 -7.56
CA LEU A 91 37.13 9.87 -8.64
C LEU A 91 36.81 11.24 -9.23
N GLY A 92 35.52 11.59 -9.30
CA GLY A 92 35.06 12.86 -9.83
C GLY A 92 33.57 13.09 -9.62
N LYS A 93 33.17 14.36 -9.53
CA LYS A 93 31.79 14.80 -9.35
C LYS A 93 31.36 15.79 -10.45
N ILE A 94 30.10 15.74 -10.82
CA ILE A 94 29.43 16.74 -11.66
C ILE A 94 28.27 17.29 -10.85
N HIS A 95 28.14 18.61 -10.79
CA HIS A 95 27.02 19.29 -10.14
C HIS A 95 26.16 19.98 -11.18
N ILE A 96 24.86 19.69 -11.16
CA ILE A 96 23.86 20.27 -12.06
C ILE A 96 22.76 20.83 -11.18
N SER A 97 22.52 22.14 -11.27
CA SER A 97 21.38 22.77 -10.60
C SER A 97 20.08 22.30 -11.23
N ALA A 98 19.09 21.89 -10.43
CA ALA A 98 17.78 21.48 -10.92
C ALA A 98 17.07 22.61 -11.68
N HIS A 99 17.32 23.86 -11.29
CA HIS A 99 16.79 25.06 -11.95
C HIS A 99 17.12 25.12 -13.46
N LYS A 100 18.33 24.73 -13.87
CA LYS A 100 18.70 24.61 -15.29
C LYS A 100 17.82 23.62 -16.06
N MET A 101 17.47 22.50 -15.43
CA MET A 101 16.61 21.48 -16.06
C MET A 101 15.14 21.90 -16.12
N ILE A 102 14.70 22.76 -15.20
CA ILE A 102 13.33 23.27 -15.13
C ILE A 102 13.08 24.30 -16.24
N GLU A 103 13.98 25.27 -16.41
CA GLU A 103 13.79 26.41 -17.32
C GLU A 103 14.03 26.04 -18.78
N ASP A 104 15.08 25.26 -19.06
CA ASP A 104 15.53 25.12 -20.44
C ASP A 104 14.66 24.14 -21.25
N SER A 105 13.91 23.22 -20.62
CA SER A 105 13.21 22.11 -21.30
C SER A 105 14.09 21.35 -22.33
N THR A 106 15.42 21.49 -22.21
CA THR A 106 16.39 21.04 -23.20
C THR A 106 16.99 19.71 -22.80
N LEU A 107 17.30 18.92 -23.80
CA LEU A 107 18.15 17.76 -23.68
C LEU A 107 19.57 18.22 -23.31
N ILE A 108 20.07 17.84 -22.14
CA ILE A 108 21.46 18.05 -21.76
C ILE A 108 22.25 16.82 -22.20
N GLU A 109 23.01 16.94 -23.29
CA GLU A 109 23.82 15.85 -23.83
C GLU A 109 25.26 16.30 -24.06
N GLY A 110 26.23 15.45 -23.72
CA GLY A 110 27.63 15.67 -24.07
C GLY A 110 28.61 15.13 -23.04
N PHE A 111 29.87 15.58 -23.17
CA PHE A 111 30.95 15.28 -22.23
C PHE A 111 31.09 16.38 -21.18
N PHE A 112 30.96 16.00 -19.91
CA PHE A 112 31.04 16.94 -18.80
C PHE A 112 32.33 16.72 -18.01
N PRO A 113 33.10 17.80 -17.73
CA PRO A 113 34.28 17.71 -16.90
C PRO A 113 33.88 17.35 -15.47
N THR A 114 34.67 16.50 -14.83
CA THR A 114 34.47 16.17 -13.41
C THR A 114 35.28 17.11 -12.52
N PHE A 115 34.83 17.29 -11.29
CA PHE A 115 35.52 18.05 -10.26
C PHE A 115 35.99 17.10 -9.15
N THR A 116 37.19 17.38 -8.61
CA THR A 116 37.74 16.71 -7.43
C THR A 116 36.94 17.07 -6.18
N GLU A 117 37.15 16.35 -5.07
CA GLU A 117 36.47 16.68 -3.80
C GLU A 117 36.77 18.10 -3.29
N LYS A 118 37.91 18.69 -3.69
CA LYS A 118 38.28 20.08 -3.37
C LYS A 118 37.72 21.11 -4.37
N GLY A 119 36.82 20.70 -5.26
CA GLY A 119 36.19 21.57 -6.26
C GLY A 119 37.08 21.98 -7.43
N LYS A 120 38.30 21.42 -7.56
CA LYS A 120 39.16 21.68 -8.73
C LYS A 120 38.73 20.82 -9.91
N PRO A 121 38.61 21.37 -11.13
CA PRO A 121 38.30 20.59 -12.32
C PRO A 121 39.39 19.55 -12.59
N ASN A 122 38.99 18.34 -12.96
CA ASN A 122 39.86 17.26 -13.43
C ASN A 122 39.76 17.20 -14.97
N PRO A 123 40.73 17.77 -15.71
CA PRO A 123 40.63 17.91 -17.16
C PRO A 123 40.69 16.57 -17.92
N GLU A 124 41.27 15.55 -17.29
CA GLU A 124 41.49 14.22 -17.87
C GLU A 124 40.27 13.30 -17.70
N LEU A 125 39.39 13.60 -16.74
CA LEU A 125 38.24 12.77 -16.41
C LEU A 125 36.93 13.47 -16.76
N ARG A 126 36.28 12.99 -17.82
CA ARG A 126 34.98 13.47 -18.30
C ARG A 126 34.00 12.31 -18.37
N ILE A 127 32.72 12.61 -18.14
CA ILE A 127 31.63 11.62 -18.23
C ILE A 127 30.71 12.04 -19.37
N GLN A 128 30.40 11.12 -20.27
CA GLN A 128 29.37 11.30 -21.29
C GLN A 128 28.01 10.91 -20.70
N LEU A 129 27.08 11.85 -20.74
CA LEU A 129 25.72 11.66 -20.20
C LEU A 129 24.70 12.38 -21.07
N MET A 130 23.46 11.89 -20.99
CA MET A 130 22.26 12.51 -21.54
C MET A 130 21.22 12.64 -20.42
N LEU A 131 20.68 13.83 -20.22
CA LEU A 131 19.65 14.11 -19.23
C LEU A 131 18.48 14.80 -19.92
N TRP A 132 17.29 14.25 -19.72
CA TRP A 132 16.05 14.84 -20.20
C TRP A 132 15.04 14.91 -19.06
N PHE A 133 14.43 16.06 -18.86
CA PHE A 133 13.46 16.27 -17.79
C PHE A 133 12.07 16.50 -18.35
N LYS A 134 11.14 15.62 -18.00
CA LYS A 134 9.72 15.73 -18.33
C LYS A 134 8.96 16.27 -17.13
N HIS A 135 8.42 17.49 -17.25
CA HIS A 135 7.60 18.11 -16.21
C HIS A 135 6.34 17.29 -15.90
N ALA A 136 6.02 17.13 -14.60
CA ALA A 136 4.81 16.46 -14.16
C ALA A 136 3.53 17.17 -14.66
N ASN A 137 3.62 18.47 -14.95
CA ASN A 137 2.52 19.24 -15.50
C ASN A 137 2.08 18.77 -16.88
N HIS A 138 2.98 18.15 -17.64
CA HIS A 138 2.73 17.62 -18.97
C HIS A 138 2.25 16.16 -18.94
N GLU A 139 2.10 15.55 -17.76
CA GLU A 139 1.50 14.22 -17.68
C GLU A 139 0.02 14.29 -18.07
N PRO A 140 -0.42 13.46 -19.04
CA PRO A 140 -1.80 13.41 -19.47
C PRO A 140 -2.69 12.77 -18.38
N THR A 141 -3.94 13.21 -18.29
CA THR A 141 -4.90 12.73 -17.30
C THR A 141 -5.37 11.31 -17.59
N TRP A 142 -5.96 10.63 -16.61
CA TRP A 142 -6.51 9.28 -16.80
C TRP A 142 -7.53 9.24 -17.94
N ASP A 143 -8.50 10.16 -17.97
CA ASP A 143 -9.46 10.29 -19.06
C ASP A 143 -8.77 10.37 -20.43
N LYS A 144 -7.70 11.16 -20.57
CA LYS A 144 -6.97 11.29 -21.84
C LYS A 144 -6.24 10.02 -22.24
N VAL A 145 -5.59 9.33 -21.30
CA VAL A 145 -4.75 8.17 -21.66
C VAL A 145 -5.57 6.91 -21.88
N LEU A 146 -6.62 6.74 -21.08
CA LEU A 146 -7.47 5.56 -21.14
C LEU A 146 -8.43 5.62 -22.34
N ASN A 147 -8.95 6.80 -22.74
CA ASN A 147 -9.84 6.94 -23.92
C ASN A 147 -9.17 6.68 -25.27
N HIS A 148 -7.85 6.75 -25.35
CA HIS A 148 -7.12 6.50 -26.60
C HIS A 148 -6.49 5.11 -26.67
N ASP A 149 -6.79 4.25 -25.69
CA ASP A 149 -6.15 2.95 -25.44
C ASP A 149 -4.61 3.00 -25.46
N LYS A 150 -4.04 4.15 -25.05
CA LYS A 150 -2.59 4.42 -25.08
C LYS A 150 -1.89 4.03 -23.79
N PHE A 151 -2.63 3.62 -22.76
CA PHE A 151 -2.01 3.20 -21.50
C PHE A 151 -1.48 1.77 -21.61
N GLY A 152 -0.17 1.65 -21.85
CA GLY A 152 0.54 0.37 -21.92
C GLY A 152 1.00 -0.17 -20.56
N GLY A 153 0.52 0.40 -19.44
CA GLY A 153 1.06 0.13 -18.11
C GLY A 153 2.41 0.78 -17.83
N LEU A 154 2.87 0.63 -16.59
CA LEU A 154 4.19 1.06 -16.14
C LEU A 154 5.26 0.17 -16.77
N LYS A 155 6.28 0.77 -17.40
CA LYS A 155 7.31 0.03 -18.14
C LYS A 155 8.37 -0.63 -17.27
N ASN A 156 8.63 -0.10 -16.07
CA ASN A 156 9.70 -0.57 -15.18
C ASN A 156 9.24 -1.61 -14.15
N ALA A 157 8.00 -2.10 -14.27
CA ALA A 157 7.49 -3.21 -13.47
C ALA A 157 7.93 -4.56 -14.06
N SER A 158 8.14 -5.56 -13.22
CA SER A 158 8.47 -6.92 -13.68
C SER A 158 7.33 -7.57 -14.47
N PHE A 159 6.09 -7.17 -14.20
CA PHE A 159 4.91 -7.70 -14.86
C PHE A 159 4.28 -6.63 -15.77
N PRO A 160 3.95 -6.97 -17.03
CA PRO A 160 3.29 -6.04 -17.93
C PRO A 160 1.82 -5.85 -17.54
N GLN A 161 1.19 -4.81 -18.08
CA GLN A 161 -0.26 -4.71 -18.03
C GLN A 161 -0.89 -5.84 -18.83
N ARG A 162 -1.80 -6.57 -18.19
CA ARG A 162 -2.58 -7.67 -18.74
C ARG A 162 -3.95 -7.22 -19.20
N SER A 163 -4.46 -7.89 -20.22
CA SER A 163 -5.84 -7.71 -20.71
C SER A 163 -6.65 -8.97 -20.37
N ASN A 164 -7.93 -9.00 -20.74
CA ASN A 164 -8.79 -10.18 -20.53
C ASN A 164 -8.80 -10.66 -19.06
N CYS A 165 -8.79 -9.70 -18.13
CA CYS A 165 -8.82 -9.98 -16.71
C CYS A 165 -10.23 -9.77 -16.16
N ASN A 166 -10.54 -10.48 -15.07
CA ASN A 166 -11.67 -10.15 -14.21
C ASN A 166 -11.15 -9.82 -12.82
N VAL A 167 -11.78 -8.83 -12.18
CA VAL A 167 -11.45 -8.38 -10.85
C VAL A 167 -12.71 -8.38 -10.01
N ILE A 168 -12.63 -8.94 -8.81
CA ILE A 168 -13.60 -8.71 -7.73
C ILE A 168 -12.89 -7.92 -6.65
N LEU A 169 -13.49 -6.80 -6.26
CA LEU A 169 -13.03 -5.96 -5.15
C LEU A 169 -13.81 -6.35 -3.90
N TYR A 170 -13.10 -6.55 -2.79
CA TYR A 170 -13.67 -6.88 -1.50
C TYR A 170 -13.40 -5.72 -0.53
N GLN A 171 -14.46 -5.28 0.14
CA GLN A 171 -14.37 -4.46 1.34
C GLN A 171 -14.60 -5.41 2.51
N ASP A 172 -13.74 -5.34 3.51
CA ASP A 172 -13.66 -6.31 4.60
C ASP A 172 -13.59 -7.78 4.14
N VAL A 173 -13.76 -8.69 5.10
CA VAL A 173 -13.74 -10.11 4.82
C VAL A 173 -15.12 -10.74 4.65
N HIS A 174 -16.16 -10.07 5.16
CA HIS A 174 -17.53 -10.55 5.22
C HIS A 174 -18.53 -9.40 5.30
N HIS A 175 -19.80 -9.68 4.99
CA HIS A 175 -20.91 -8.75 5.20
C HIS A 175 -22.17 -9.46 5.67
N HIS A 176 -23.04 -8.77 6.41
CA HIS A 176 -24.39 -9.26 6.67
C HIS A 176 -25.24 -9.25 5.39
N SER A 177 -26.25 -10.12 5.33
CA SER A 177 -27.19 -10.20 4.21
C SER A 177 -28.02 -8.91 4.01
N THR A 178 -28.16 -8.14 5.09
CA THR A 178 -28.84 -6.84 5.16
C THR A 178 -27.99 -5.68 4.61
N PHE A 179 -26.67 -5.85 4.49
CA PHE A 179 -25.80 -4.83 3.92
C PHE A 179 -25.94 -4.78 2.40
N GLN A 180 -26.82 -3.89 1.95
CA GLN A 180 -27.17 -3.69 0.55
C GLN A 180 -27.00 -2.21 0.21
N PRO A 181 -25.76 -1.72 0.05
CA PRO A 181 -25.54 -0.34 -0.39
C PRO A 181 -26.34 -0.09 -1.66
N PRO A 182 -27.11 1.01 -1.77
CA PRO A 182 -27.97 1.29 -2.91
C PRO A 182 -27.15 1.83 -4.09
N VAL A 183 -26.18 1.03 -4.52
CA VAL A 183 -25.18 1.35 -5.52
C VAL A 183 -25.18 0.25 -6.57
N TYR A 184 -25.02 0.64 -7.82
CA TYR A 184 -25.08 -0.32 -8.92
C TYR A 184 -23.71 -0.95 -9.15
N PHE A 185 -23.53 -2.19 -8.69
CA PHE A 185 -22.44 -3.05 -9.13
C PHE A 185 -22.82 -3.71 -10.45
N HIS A 186 -21.88 -3.84 -11.41
CA HIS A 186 -22.11 -4.70 -12.57
C HIS A 186 -21.94 -6.18 -12.18
N GLY A 187 -22.66 -6.62 -11.13
CA GLY A 187 -22.58 -7.91 -10.43
C GLY A 187 -23.54 -8.02 -9.24
N GLU A 188 -23.34 -9.02 -8.36
CA GLU A 188 -24.12 -9.25 -7.13
C GLU A 188 -23.51 -8.51 -5.92
N GLY A 189 -23.76 -7.21 -5.79
CA GLY A 189 -23.44 -6.41 -4.59
C GLY A 189 -21.99 -6.53 -4.08
N PRO A 190 -21.74 -6.10 -2.83
CA PRO A 190 -20.49 -6.40 -2.11
C PRO A 190 -20.32 -7.92 -1.92
N ARG A 191 -19.11 -8.43 -2.17
CA ARG A 191 -18.79 -9.87 -2.10
C ARG A 191 -18.15 -10.23 -0.76
N LYS A 192 -18.33 -11.47 -0.31
CA LYS A 192 -17.81 -11.99 0.96
C LYS A 192 -16.44 -12.68 0.74
N LEU A 193 -15.33 -11.98 0.96
CA LEU A 193 -13.97 -12.47 0.66
C LEU A 193 -13.68 -13.85 1.23
N TRP A 194 -13.84 -14.05 2.55
CA TRP A 194 -13.44 -15.31 3.18
C TRP A 194 -14.33 -16.49 2.75
N VAL A 195 -15.58 -16.22 2.38
CA VAL A 195 -16.46 -17.21 1.75
C VAL A 195 -15.94 -17.61 0.38
N ASP A 196 -15.56 -16.64 -0.45
CA ASP A 196 -15.03 -16.89 -1.80
C ASP A 196 -13.65 -17.56 -1.75
N VAL A 197 -12.79 -17.23 -0.77
CA VAL A 197 -11.52 -17.93 -0.49
C VAL A 197 -11.79 -19.39 -0.08
N TYR A 198 -12.73 -19.63 0.84
CA TYR A 198 -13.10 -21.00 1.24
C TYR A 198 -13.56 -21.82 0.04
N LYS A 199 -14.48 -21.28 -0.79
CA LYS A 199 -14.97 -21.92 -2.01
C LYS A 199 -13.83 -22.26 -2.97
N ALA A 200 -12.91 -21.32 -3.18
CA ALA A 200 -11.79 -21.47 -4.08
C ALA A 200 -10.83 -22.59 -3.60
N ILE A 201 -10.48 -22.63 -2.32
CA ILE A 201 -9.62 -23.66 -1.72
C ILE A 201 -10.30 -25.04 -1.75
N ASN A 202 -11.56 -25.11 -1.32
CA ASN A 202 -12.32 -26.36 -1.31
C ASN A 202 -12.48 -26.94 -2.73
N GLY A 203 -12.71 -26.06 -3.71
CA GLY A 203 -12.86 -26.40 -5.13
C GLY A 203 -11.55 -26.73 -5.86
N ALA A 204 -10.38 -26.47 -5.27
CA ALA A 204 -9.09 -26.70 -5.89
C ALA A 204 -8.82 -28.18 -6.18
N LYS A 205 -8.12 -28.47 -7.27
CA LYS A 205 -7.80 -29.85 -7.71
C LYS A 205 -6.32 -30.09 -7.95
N HIS A 206 -5.51 -29.05 -8.07
CA HIS A 206 -4.10 -29.19 -8.47
C HIS A 206 -3.14 -28.38 -7.59
N LEU A 207 -3.40 -27.11 -7.32
CA LEU A 207 -2.53 -26.26 -6.50
C LEU A 207 -3.29 -25.34 -5.55
N ILE A 208 -2.70 -25.13 -4.37
CA ILE A 208 -3.06 -24.07 -3.42
C ILE A 208 -1.76 -23.47 -2.89
N TYR A 209 -1.42 -22.27 -3.36
CA TYR A 209 -0.21 -21.55 -2.95
C TYR A 209 -0.57 -20.32 -2.13
N ILE A 210 -0.04 -20.21 -0.91
CA ILE A 210 -0.35 -19.15 0.05
C ILE A 210 0.95 -18.47 0.47
N ALA A 211 1.02 -17.14 0.30
CA ALA A 211 2.03 -16.31 0.94
C ALA A 211 1.35 -15.36 1.92
N GLY A 212 1.91 -15.23 3.11
CA GLY A 212 1.36 -14.35 4.15
C GLY A 212 2.44 -13.81 5.07
N TRP A 213 2.13 -12.68 5.70
CA TRP A 213 2.93 -12.15 6.80
C TRP A 213 2.69 -12.98 8.08
N SER A 214 1.45 -13.42 8.27
CA SER A 214 1.05 -14.33 9.34
C SER A 214 -0.05 -15.26 8.82
N PHE A 215 -0.14 -16.46 9.39
CA PHE A 215 -1.18 -17.42 9.05
C PHE A 215 -1.55 -18.22 10.29
N ASN A 216 -2.83 -18.25 10.66
CA ASN A 216 -3.31 -19.09 11.75
C ASN A 216 -4.16 -20.25 11.19
N PRO A 217 -3.66 -21.50 11.22
CA PRO A 217 -4.38 -22.66 10.69
C PRO A 217 -5.70 -22.95 11.43
N LYS A 218 -5.91 -22.39 12.62
CA LYS A 218 -7.11 -22.61 13.43
C LYS A 218 -8.26 -21.67 13.07
N MET A 219 -8.04 -20.70 12.18
CA MET A 219 -9.07 -19.76 11.74
C MET A 219 -10.20 -20.45 10.97
N VAL A 220 -11.41 -19.96 11.20
CA VAL A 220 -12.63 -20.38 10.50
C VAL A 220 -13.03 -19.26 9.56
N LEU A 221 -13.11 -19.58 8.26
CA LEU A 221 -13.41 -18.60 7.21
C LEU A 221 -14.91 -18.28 7.07
N VAL A 222 -15.76 -19.27 7.33
CA VAL A 222 -17.22 -19.14 7.25
C VAL A 222 -17.80 -19.31 8.66
N ARG A 223 -18.24 -18.20 9.25
CA ARG A 223 -18.77 -18.13 10.63
C ARG A 223 -20.29 -17.92 10.68
N ASP A 224 -20.84 -17.25 9.66
CA ASP A 224 -22.25 -16.89 9.55
C ASP A 224 -23.19 -18.11 9.47
N HIS A 225 -24.30 -18.04 10.20
CA HIS A 225 -25.40 -19.01 10.16
C HIS A 225 -26.22 -18.93 8.86
N GLU A 226 -26.28 -17.76 8.25
CA GLU A 226 -27.06 -17.49 7.03
C GLU A 226 -26.28 -17.80 5.74
N ALA A 227 -25.04 -18.28 5.85
CA ALA A 227 -24.27 -18.67 4.68
C ALA A 227 -24.91 -19.87 3.95
N ASP A 228 -25.07 -19.77 2.62
CA ASP A 228 -25.56 -20.83 1.72
C ASP A 228 -24.70 -22.11 1.66
N MET A 229 -23.80 -22.31 2.62
CA MET A 229 -22.91 -23.47 2.73
C MET A 229 -22.78 -23.94 4.20
N PRO A 230 -23.81 -24.59 4.77
CA PRO A 230 -23.79 -25.04 6.16
C PRO A 230 -22.59 -25.96 6.48
N GLN A 231 -22.14 -26.76 5.51
CA GLN A 231 -20.99 -27.66 5.65
C GLN A 231 -19.64 -26.94 5.78
N ALA A 232 -19.56 -25.66 5.39
CA ALA A 232 -18.34 -24.86 5.49
C ALA A 232 -18.15 -24.25 6.89
N ARG A 233 -19.24 -24.16 7.66
CA ARG A 233 -19.24 -23.49 8.95
C ARG A 233 -18.38 -24.23 9.97
N GLY A 234 -17.58 -23.47 10.71
CA GLY A 234 -16.71 -24.02 11.76
C GLY A 234 -15.50 -24.81 11.23
N VAL A 235 -15.36 -24.96 9.91
CA VAL A 235 -14.21 -25.66 9.32
C VAL A 235 -12.96 -24.79 9.46
N LYS A 236 -11.98 -25.31 10.20
CA LYS A 236 -10.67 -24.68 10.35
C LYS A 236 -9.89 -24.76 9.04
N ILE A 237 -9.31 -23.64 8.62
CA ILE A 237 -8.59 -23.56 7.34
C ILE A 237 -7.42 -24.55 7.25
N GLY A 238 -6.72 -24.81 8.36
CA GLY A 238 -5.64 -25.78 8.40
C GLY A 238 -6.10 -27.22 8.14
N GLU A 239 -7.30 -27.59 8.62
CA GLU A 239 -7.86 -28.92 8.35
C GLU A 239 -8.34 -29.05 6.91
N LEU A 240 -8.96 -28.00 6.36
CA LEU A 240 -9.29 -27.96 4.94
C LEU A 240 -8.03 -28.15 4.08
N LEU A 241 -6.94 -27.42 4.37
CA LEU A 241 -5.69 -27.54 3.61
C LEU A 241 -5.05 -28.93 3.72
N LYS A 242 -5.06 -29.55 4.91
CA LYS A 242 -4.63 -30.95 5.07
C LYS A 242 -5.46 -31.90 4.23
N GLN A 243 -6.79 -31.77 4.27
CA GLN A 243 -7.69 -32.57 3.45
C GLN A 243 -7.37 -32.42 1.95
N LYS A 244 -7.23 -31.19 1.45
CA LYS A 244 -6.87 -30.94 0.05
C LYS A 244 -5.53 -31.57 -0.32
N ALA A 245 -4.54 -31.51 0.56
CA ALA A 245 -3.25 -32.15 0.35
C ALA A 245 -3.35 -33.69 0.33
N GLU A 246 -4.22 -34.28 1.14
CA GLU A 246 -4.52 -35.72 1.11
C GLU A 246 -5.22 -36.16 -0.18
N GLU A 247 -6.08 -35.31 -0.74
CA GLU A 247 -6.71 -35.49 -2.05
C GLU A 247 -5.73 -35.34 -3.24
N GLY A 248 -4.46 -35.01 -2.97
CA GLY A 248 -3.41 -34.88 -3.98
C GLY A 248 -3.18 -33.46 -4.51
N VAL A 249 -3.83 -32.45 -3.94
CA VAL A 249 -3.59 -31.04 -4.30
C VAL A 249 -2.23 -30.59 -3.75
N ALA A 250 -1.42 -29.91 -4.57
CA ALA A 250 -0.14 -29.35 -4.13
C ALA A 250 -0.36 -28.10 -3.27
N VAL A 251 -0.37 -28.27 -1.95
CA VAL A 251 -0.49 -27.17 -0.99
C VAL A 251 0.89 -26.66 -0.59
N ARG A 252 1.19 -25.39 -0.88
CA ARG A 252 2.47 -24.71 -0.57
C ARG A 252 2.19 -23.43 0.19
N ILE A 253 2.76 -23.31 1.38
CA ILE A 253 2.59 -22.13 2.23
C ILE A 253 3.97 -21.53 2.50
N MET A 254 4.12 -20.24 2.27
CA MET A 254 5.34 -19.47 2.52
C MET A 254 5.01 -18.31 3.45
N LEU A 255 5.46 -18.40 4.69
CA LEU A 255 5.25 -17.40 5.72
C LEU A 255 6.52 -16.59 5.95
N TRP A 256 6.37 -15.35 6.38
CA TRP A 256 7.49 -14.62 6.97
C TRP A 256 7.97 -15.36 8.22
N ASP A 257 9.29 -15.52 8.34
CA ASP A 257 9.97 -16.01 9.54
C ASP A 257 10.21 -14.80 10.47
N ASP A 258 9.42 -14.67 11.55
CA ASP A 258 9.75 -13.71 12.61
C ASP A 258 10.93 -14.26 13.40
N GLU A 259 12.15 -13.92 12.94
CA GLU A 259 13.42 -14.35 13.52
C GLU A 259 13.63 -13.93 14.99
N THR A 260 12.70 -13.14 15.57
CA THR A 260 12.68 -12.81 17.01
C THR A 260 11.89 -13.82 17.86
N SER A 261 11.21 -14.77 17.22
CA SER A 261 10.60 -15.93 17.85
C SER A 261 11.70 -16.88 18.33
N LEU A 262 11.66 -17.26 19.61
CA LEU A 262 12.62 -18.17 20.24
C LEU A 262 11.97 -19.53 20.41
N PRO A 263 12.37 -20.57 19.64
CA PRO A 263 11.73 -21.89 19.63
C PRO A 263 11.68 -22.57 21.01
N PHE A 264 12.66 -22.27 21.88
CA PHE A 264 12.76 -22.86 23.22
C PHE A 264 11.90 -22.16 24.28
N ILE A 265 11.43 -20.93 24.02
CA ILE A 265 10.64 -20.12 24.97
C ILE A 265 9.16 -20.05 24.55
N LYS A 266 8.79 -20.51 23.35
CA LYS A 266 7.43 -20.40 22.77
C LYS A 266 6.84 -18.99 22.94
N ASN A 267 7.66 -17.95 22.72
CA ASN A 267 7.16 -16.58 22.59
C ASN A 267 6.68 -16.35 21.14
N LYS A 268 5.67 -15.50 20.94
CA LYS A 268 5.12 -15.15 19.61
C LYS A 268 5.99 -14.15 18.82
N GLY A 269 7.30 -14.15 19.03
CA GLY A 269 8.19 -13.09 18.53
C GLY A 269 7.82 -11.70 19.06
N VAL A 270 8.49 -10.67 18.55
CA VAL A 270 8.20 -9.26 18.86
C VAL A 270 6.95 -8.78 18.12
N MET A 271 6.64 -9.38 16.97
CA MET A 271 5.56 -8.93 16.10
C MET A 271 4.26 -9.72 16.24
N GLY A 272 4.22 -10.75 17.11
CA GLY A 272 2.99 -11.44 17.49
C GLY A 272 2.42 -12.34 16.38
N THR A 273 3.25 -12.84 15.48
CA THR A 273 2.85 -13.70 14.34
C THR A 273 2.54 -15.14 14.77
N HIS A 274 1.91 -15.88 13.86
CA HIS A 274 1.56 -17.31 14.02
C HIS A 274 2.36 -18.22 13.06
N ASP A 275 3.49 -17.74 12.57
CA ASP A 275 4.36 -18.40 11.61
C ASP A 275 4.92 -19.73 12.13
N GLU A 276 5.56 -19.75 13.30
CA GLU A 276 6.07 -20.98 13.93
C GLU A 276 4.95 -21.96 14.30
N ASP A 277 3.84 -21.45 14.86
CA ASP A 277 2.65 -22.24 15.19
C ASP A 277 2.09 -22.95 13.94
N ALA A 278 2.03 -22.24 12.81
CA ALA A 278 1.56 -22.78 11.54
C ALA A 278 2.54 -23.79 10.95
N PHE A 279 3.85 -23.51 11.02
CA PHE A 279 4.88 -24.42 10.58
C PHE A 279 4.79 -25.76 11.31
N ASP A 280 4.70 -25.73 12.65
CA ASP A 280 4.53 -26.91 13.48
C ASP A 280 3.20 -27.63 13.20
N TYR A 281 2.11 -26.89 12.95
CA TYR A 281 0.79 -27.46 12.63
C TYR A 281 0.80 -28.37 11.39
N PHE A 282 1.61 -28.04 10.39
CA PHE A 282 1.68 -28.78 9.12
C PHE A 282 2.84 -29.76 9.01
N LYS A 283 3.78 -29.75 9.97
CA LYS A 283 5.03 -30.52 9.96
C LYS A 283 4.89 -32.02 9.62
N HIS A 284 3.78 -32.62 10.05
CA HIS A 284 3.49 -34.05 9.84
C HIS A 284 2.32 -34.30 8.88
N SER A 285 2.10 -33.37 7.94
CA SER A 285 1.05 -33.46 6.91
C SER A 285 1.65 -33.40 5.50
N LYS A 286 0.82 -33.61 4.48
CA LYS A 286 1.20 -33.39 3.07
C LYS A 286 1.25 -31.91 2.66
N VAL A 287 0.83 -30.99 3.53
CA VAL A 287 0.98 -29.54 3.32
C VAL A 287 2.44 -29.16 3.53
N ILE A 288 3.02 -28.42 2.57
CA ILE A 288 4.40 -27.95 2.68
C ILE A 288 4.40 -26.49 3.12
N CYS A 289 4.62 -26.26 4.41
CA CYS A 289 4.80 -24.93 5.00
C CYS A 289 6.29 -24.59 5.11
N ARG A 290 6.66 -23.35 4.81
CA ARG A 290 8.03 -22.83 4.90
C ARG A 290 8.04 -21.45 5.55
N LEU A 291 8.98 -21.28 6.47
CA LEU A 291 9.35 -19.99 7.05
C LEU A 291 10.44 -19.38 6.16
N CYS A 292 10.24 -18.13 5.77
CA CYS A 292 11.14 -17.40 4.90
C CYS A 292 11.64 -16.14 5.61
N PRO A 293 12.95 -16.03 5.91
CA PRO A 293 13.51 -14.82 6.51
C PRO A 293 13.64 -13.72 5.47
N ARG A 294 13.51 -12.47 5.93
CA ARG A 294 13.73 -11.28 5.09
C ARG A 294 15.06 -10.61 5.48
N LEU A 295 16.13 -11.21 4.98
CA LEU A 295 17.49 -10.79 5.29
C LEU A 295 17.80 -9.39 4.75
N HIS A 296 18.53 -8.60 5.54
CA HIS A 296 19.03 -7.29 5.11
C HIS A 296 20.42 -6.97 5.67
N ASN A 297 21.36 -6.58 4.79
CA ASN A 297 22.78 -6.44 5.13
C ASN A 297 23.07 -5.52 6.34
N LYS A 298 22.26 -4.48 6.57
CA LYS A 298 22.43 -3.56 7.72
C LYS A 298 21.52 -3.88 8.90
N PHE A 299 20.44 -4.61 8.67
CA PHE A 299 19.37 -4.84 9.65
C PHE A 299 18.84 -6.27 9.47
N PRO A 300 19.63 -7.30 9.82
CA PRO A 300 19.42 -8.67 9.35
C PRO A 300 18.01 -9.23 9.57
N THR A 301 17.36 -8.90 10.68
CA THR A 301 16.10 -9.52 11.14
C THR A 301 14.94 -8.52 11.28
N PHE A 302 15.00 -7.37 10.60
CA PHE A 302 14.10 -6.23 10.92
C PHE A 302 12.97 -5.98 9.92
N PHE A 303 13.14 -6.44 8.68
CA PHE A 303 12.14 -6.30 7.63
C PHE A 303 11.34 -7.59 7.48
N ALA A 304 10.18 -7.50 6.85
CA ALA A 304 9.25 -8.62 6.75
C ALA A 304 8.92 -8.98 5.30
N HIS A 305 8.47 -10.22 5.13
CA HIS A 305 7.69 -10.56 3.96
C HIS A 305 6.23 -10.21 4.22
N HIS A 306 5.76 -9.12 3.61
CA HIS A 306 4.45 -8.55 3.94
C HIS A 306 3.36 -8.79 2.88
N GLN A 307 3.69 -9.54 1.82
CA GLN A 307 2.75 -9.97 0.78
C GLN A 307 1.67 -10.91 1.34
N LYS A 308 0.40 -10.62 1.08
CA LYS A 308 -0.73 -11.53 1.33
C LYS A 308 -1.34 -11.98 0.00
N THR A 309 -1.10 -13.23 -0.38
CA THR A 309 -1.60 -13.78 -1.65
C THR A 309 -2.04 -15.22 -1.51
N ILE A 310 -3.11 -15.58 -2.20
CA ILE A 310 -3.58 -16.98 -2.33
C ILE A 310 -3.80 -17.26 -3.81
N THR A 311 -3.08 -18.22 -4.39
CA THR A 311 -3.32 -18.68 -5.76
C THR A 311 -3.83 -20.11 -5.74
N VAL A 312 -4.93 -20.35 -6.43
CA VAL A 312 -5.55 -21.68 -6.57
C VAL A 312 -5.96 -21.94 -8.01
N ASP A 313 -6.07 -23.21 -8.39
CA ASP A 313 -6.81 -23.59 -9.59
C ASP A 313 -8.30 -23.71 -9.27
N THR A 314 -9.16 -23.01 -10.00
CA THR A 314 -10.61 -23.06 -9.82
C THR A 314 -11.29 -23.56 -11.08
N GLN A 315 -12.52 -24.05 -10.95
CA GLN A 315 -13.37 -24.25 -12.12
C GLN A 315 -13.55 -22.92 -12.85
N ALA A 316 -13.53 -22.93 -14.18
CA ALA A 316 -13.76 -21.72 -14.96
C ALA A 316 -15.08 -21.07 -14.55
N ASN A 317 -15.09 -19.75 -14.35
CA ASN A 317 -16.25 -18.96 -13.91
C ASN A 317 -16.80 -19.28 -12.51
N PHE A 318 -16.01 -19.86 -11.60
CA PHE A 318 -16.51 -20.23 -10.27
C PHE A 318 -17.13 -19.07 -9.46
N LEU A 319 -16.76 -17.83 -9.75
CA LEU A 319 -17.29 -16.61 -9.10
C LEU A 319 -18.39 -15.92 -9.90
N SER A 320 -18.72 -16.39 -11.10
CA SER A 320 -19.75 -15.77 -11.92
C SER A 320 -21.11 -16.38 -11.60
N ALA A 321 -21.86 -15.71 -10.73
CA ALA A 321 -23.24 -16.10 -10.43
C ALA A 321 -24.20 -15.95 -11.63
N ASN A 322 -23.86 -15.15 -12.65
CA ASN A 322 -24.78 -14.77 -13.74
C ASN A 322 -24.52 -15.37 -15.12
N PHE A 323 -23.66 -16.40 -15.24
CA PHE A 323 -23.58 -17.15 -16.50
C PHE A 323 -24.10 -18.56 -16.28
N SER A 324 -25.43 -18.70 -16.33
CA SER A 324 -26.12 -19.94 -16.66
C SER A 324 -25.83 -20.34 -18.11
N ASN A 325 -24.55 -20.39 -18.52
CA ASN A 325 -24.19 -20.92 -19.81
C ASN A 325 -24.18 -22.44 -19.66
N LYS A 326 -25.30 -23.05 -20.07
CA LYS A 326 -25.59 -24.48 -20.15
C LYS A 326 -24.58 -25.31 -20.97
N TYR A 327 -23.51 -24.69 -21.45
CA TYR A 327 -22.47 -25.23 -22.34
C TYR A 327 -21.04 -25.10 -21.79
N ILE A 328 -20.84 -24.71 -20.52
CA ILE A 328 -19.50 -24.67 -19.94
C ILE A 328 -19.03 -26.10 -19.67
N ASN A 329 -17.91 -26.48 -20.31
CA ASN A 329 -17.22 -27.72 -20.00
C ASN A 329 -16.80 -27.71 -18.52
N SER A 330 -17.47 -28.53 -17.70
CA SER A 330 -17.26 -28.61 -16.25
C SER A 330 -15.84 -29.05 -15.86
N SER A 331 -15.05 -29.57 -16.80
CA SER A 331 -13.65 -29.95 -16.56
C SER A 331 -12.64 -28.81 -16.72
N ARG A 332 -13.02 -27.68 -17.33
CA ARG A 332 -12.10 -26.56 -17.59
C ARG A 332 -11.77 -25.81 -16.30
N ARG A 333 -10.49 -25.54 -16.09
CA ARG A 333 -9.96 -24.83 -14.92
C ARG A 333 -9.23 -23.56 -15.33
N GLU A 334 -9.13 -22.62 -14.41
CA GLU A 334 -8.31 -21.41 -14.56
C GLU A 334 -7.61 -21.09 -13.24
N LEU A 335 -6.56 -20.27 -13.30
CA LEU A 335 -5.95 -19.74 -12.09
C LEU A 335 -6.77 -18.59 -11.54
N THR A 336 -6.92 -18.60 -10.23
CA THR A 336 -7.51 -17.54 -9.44
C THR A 336 -6.55 -17.12 -8.36
N SER A 337 -6.30 -15.82 -8.25
CA SER A 337 -5.39 -15.26 -7.26
C SER A 337 -6.04 -14.17 -6.42
N PHE A 338 -5.91 -14.27 -5.11
CA PHE A 338 -6.29 -13.24 -4.14
C PHE A 338 -5.06 -12.42 -3.77
N ILE A 339 -5.23 -11.10 -3.66
CA ILE A 339 -4.19 -10.12 -3.33
C ILE A 339 -4.80 -8.94 -2.56
N GLY A 340 -4.16 -8.48 -1.48
CA GLY A 340 -4.66 -7.34 -0.70
C GLY A 340 -4.00 -7.16 0.66
N GLY A 341 -4.73 -6.56 1.60
CA GLY A 341 -4.27 -6.28 2.97
C GLY A 341 -4.55 -7.39 3.99
N VAL A 342 -5.50 -8.29 3.69
CA VAL A 342 -5.99 -9.33 4.62
C VAL A 342 -5.08 -10.57 4.65
N ASP A 343 -4.47 -10.87 5.80
CA ASP A 343 -3.87 -12.17 6.13
C ASP A 343 -4.94 -13.18 6.61
N LEU A 344 -4.67 -14.48 6.49
CA LEU A 344 -5.52 -15.54 7.06
C LEU A 344 -5.14 -15.82 8.53
N CYS A 345 -5.33 -14.83 9.39
CA CYS A 345 -4.99 -14.89 10.81
C CYS A 345 -6.02 -14.18 11.69
N ASP A 346 -5.78 -14.19 13.01
CA ASP A 346 -6.68 -13.68 14.05
C ASP A 346 -6.97 -12.19 13.89
N GLY A 347 -8.16 -11.78 14.30
CA GLY A 347 -8.63 -10.39 14.31
C GLY A 347 -9.09 -9.83 12.97
N ARG A 348 -8.78 -10.51 11.86
CA ARG A 348 -9.10 -10.06 10.49
C ARG A 348 -10.56 -10.31 10.10
N TYR A 349 -11.26 -11.18 10.84
CA TYR A 349 -12.68 -11.38 10.60
C TYR A 349 -13.50 -10.21 11.14
N ASP A 350 -14.17 -9.51 10.24
CA ASP A 350 -15.07 -8.43 10.55
C ASP A 350 -16.11 -8.26 9.44
N THR A 351 -17.08 -7.40 9.72
CA THR A 351 -18.18 -6.98 8.85
C THR A 351 -18.30 -5.46 8.88
N GLU A 352 -19.12 -4.90 8.00
CA GLU A 352 -19.42 -3.47 7.90
C GLU A 352 -19.89 -2.83 9.21
N GLU A 353 -20.46 -3.60 10.15
CA GLU A 353 -20.92 -3.08 11.43
C GLU A 353 -19.77 -2.70 12.38
N HIS A 354 -18.60 -3.31 12.19
CA HIS A 354 -17.40 -3.11 12.99
C HIS A 354 -17.68 -3.06 14.50
N SER A 355 -18.42 -4.06 14.99
CA SER A 355 -18.92 -4.02 16.36
C SER A 355 -17.79 -4.09 17.39
N LEU A 356 -17.94 -3.30 18.46
CA LEU A 356 -17.00 -3.25 19.57
C LEU A 356 -17.30 -4.31 20.63
N PHE A 357 -18.59 -4.57 20.87
CA PHE A 357 -19.05 -5.43 21.96
C PHE A 357 -20.18 -6.40 21.60
N ARG A 358 -21.00 -6.11 20.58
CA ARG A 358 -22.23 -6.88 20.27
C ARG A 358 -21.95 -8.24 19.65
N THR A 359 -20.71 -8.52 19.25
CA THR A 359 -20.31 -9.81 18.66
C THR A 359 -19.50 -10.70 19.61
N LEU A 360 -19.30 -10.27 20.87
CA LEU A 360 -18.40 -10.93 21.82
C LEU A 360 -18.97 -12.20 22.44
N ASP A 361 -20.27 -12.46 22.30
CA ASP A 361 -20.96 -13.70 22.66
C ASP A 361 -21.31 -14.59 21.45
N ASN A 362 -21.10 -14.09 20.22
CA ASN A 362 -21.37 -14.81 18.98
C ASN A 362 -20.15 -15.66 18.55
N GLU A 363 -20.40 -16.76 17.82
CA GLU A 363 -19.34 -17.61 17.23
C GLU A 363 -18.34 -16.81 16.39
N SER A 364 -18.76 -15.66 15.86
CA SER A 364 -17.93 -14.74 15.08
C SER A 364 -16.71 -14.23 15.83
N HIS A 365 -16.77 -13.83 17.11
CA HIS A 365 -15.60 -13.23 17.80
C HIS A 365 -15.25 -13.84 19.16
N VAL A 366 -16.04 -14.78 19.69
CA VAL A 366 -15.69 -15.51 20.93
C VAL A 366 -14.35 -16.24 20.83
N LEU A 367 -14.07 -16.85 19.67
CA LEU A 367 -12.82 -17.58 19.42
C LEU A 367 -11.74 -16.73 18.73
N ASP A 368 -12.01 -15.44 18.53
CA ASP A 368 -11.18 -14.52 17.74
C ASP A 368 -11.20 -13.10 18.32
N PHE A 369 -11.24 -12.98 19.65
CA PHE A 369 -11.14 -11.70 20.33
C PHE A 369 -9.75 -11.10 20.09
N TYR A 370 -9.71 -9.99 19.35
CA TYR A 370 -8.49 -9.28 18.99
C TYR A 370 -8.51 -7.86 19.53
N GLN A 371 -7.47 -7.50 20.28
CA GLN A 371 -7.25 -6.16 20.84
C GLN A 371 -5.79 -6.06 21.27
N SER A 372 -4.92 -5.56 20.40
CA SER A 372 -3.48 -5.38 20.69
C SER A 372 -3.15 -3.96 21.18
N SER A 373 -4.10 -3.04 20.96
CA SER A 373 -3.97 -1.62 21.24
C SER A 373 -4.36 -1.23 22.68
N ILE A 374 -4.69 -2.19 23.54
CA ILE A 374 -4.99 -2.03 24.97
C ILE A 374 -4.24 -3.09 25.79
N ALA A 375 -3.47 -2.65 26.79
CA ALA A 375 -2.69 -3.55 27.63
C ALA A 375 -3.58 -4.46 28.50
N GLY A 376 -3.31 -5.77 28.46
CA GLY A 376 -4.02 -6.76 29.28
C GLY A 376 -5.47 -7.02 28.87
N ALA A 377 -5.85 -6.61 27.65
CA ALA A 377 -7.14 -6.90 27.04
C ALA A 377 -7.35 -8.40 26.85
N SER A 378 -8.55 -8.87 27.16
CA SER A 378 -8.97 -10.25 26.92
C SER A 378 -10.48 -10.34 26.94
N LEU A 379 -11.05 -11.34 26.26
CA LEU A 379 -12.49 -11.59 26.28
C LEU A 379 -13.04 -11.74 27.71
N GLN A 380 -12.25 -12.32 28.63
CA GLN A 380 -12.62 -12.48 30.04
C GLN A 380 -12.83 -11.15 30.79
N LYS A 381 -12.30 -10.06 30.25
CA LYS A 381 -12.49 -8.69 30.77
C LYS A 381 -13.40 -7.84 29.87
N GLY A 382 -13.94 -8.42 28.79
CA GLY A 382 -14.88 -7.78 27.87
C GLY A 382 -14.22 -6.90 26.82
N GLY A 383 -15.05 -6.23 26.02
CA GLY A 383 -14.60 -5.32 24.98
C GLY A 383 -14.06 -3.97 25.50
N PRO A 384 -13.73 -3.04 24.58
CA PRO A 384 -13.95 -3.19 23.15
C PRO A 384 -12.93 -4.16 22.50
N ARG A 385 -13.38 -5.00 21.56
CA ARG A 385 -12.44 -5.56 20.56
C ARG A 385 -11.89 -4.41 19.71
N GLU A 386 -10.86 -4.68 18.93
CA GLU A 386 -10.38 -3.78 17.88
C GLU A 386 -10.97 -4.25 16.54
N PRO A 387 -12.00 -3.55 16.00
CA PRO A 387 -12.54 -3.85 14.68
C PRO A 387 -11.50 -3.67 13.58
N TRP A 388 -11.67 -4.38 12.47
CA TRP A 388 -10.69 -4.49 11.41
C TRP A 388 -11.32 -4.13 10.05
N HIS A 389 -11.07 -2.91 9.59
CA HIS A 389 -11.45 -2.45 8.26
C HIS A 389 -10.32 -2.71 7.26
N ASP A 390 -10.57 -3.46 6.19
CA ASP A 390 -9.54 -3.82 5.22
C ASP A 390 -10.08 -4.01 3.80
N ALA A 391 -9.18 -4.17 2.84
CA ALA A 391 -9.51 -4.37 1.43
C ALA A 391 -8.72 -5.52 0.82
N HIS A 392 -9.37 -6.25 -0.08
CA HIS A 392 -8.74 -7.33 -0.86
C HIS A 392 -9.30 -7.38 -2.29
N ALA A 393 -8.62 -8.12 -3.17
CA ALA A 393 -9.10 -8.36 -4.51
C ALA A 393 -8.89 -9.81 -4.94
N CYS A 394 -9.77 -10.30 -5.82
CA CYS A 394 -9.61 -11.57 -6.53
C CYS A 394 -9.42 -11.31 -8.02
N LEU A 395 -8.41 -11.93 -8.59
CA LEU A 395 -8.00 -11.82 -9.99
C LEU A 395 -8.22 -13.17 -10.68
N THR A 396 -8.85 -13.13 -11.86
CA THR A 396 -8.81 -14.24 -12.82
C THR A 396 -8.38 -13.74 -14.20
N GLY A 397 -7.88 -14.64 -15.03
CA GLY A 397 -7.24 -14.30 -16.32
C GLY A 397 -5.74 -14.11 -16.18
N GLU A 398 -5.14 -13.36 -17.10
CA GLU A 398 -3.69 -13.26 -17.23
C GLU A 398 -3.00 -12.73 -15.98
N ALA A 399 -3.59 -11.77 -15.26
CA ALA A 399 -2.97 -11.19 -14.06
C ALA A 399 -2.87 -12.18 -12.88
N ALA A 400 -3.70 -13.23 -12.83
CA ALA A 400 -3.56 -14.29 -11.82
C ALA A 400 -2.24 -15.08 -12.00
N TRP A 401 -1.77 -15.22 -13.25
CA TRP A 401 -0.49 -15.85 -13.55
C TRP A 401 0.71 -15.01 -13.07
N ASP A 402 0.58 -13.68 -13.05
CA ASP A 402 1.64 -12.80 -12.55
C ASP A 402 1.78 -12.93 -11.02
N VAL A 403 0.66 -13.07 -10.29
CA VAL A 403 0.67 -13.34 -8.84
C VAL A 403 1.28 -14.72 -8.56
N LEU A 404 0.93 -15.75 -9.34
CA LEU A 404 1.58 -17.07 -9.26
C LEU A 404 3.09 -16.96 -9.52
N SER A 405 3.48 -16.26 -10.58
CA SER A 405 4.89 -16.09 -10.96
C SER A 405 5.69 -15.41 -9.85
N ASN A 406 5.10 -14.42 -9.17
CA ASN A 406 5.72 -13.82 -7.97
C ASN A 406 5.96 -14.86 -6.86
N PHE A 407 4.97 -15.71 -6.56
CA PHE A 407 5.11 -16.78 -5.58
C PHE A 407 6.22 -17.77 -5.97
N GLU A 408 6.22 -18.25 -7.22
CA GLU A 408 7.19 -19.23 -7.72
C GLU A 408 8.61 -18.67 -7.76
N GLN A 409 8.79 -17.39 -8.11
CA GLN A 409 10.08 -16.70 -8.06
C GLN A 409 10.65 -16.66 -6.64
N ARG A 410 9.81 -16.35 -5.65
CA ARG A 410 10.21 -16.32 -4.24
C ARG A 410 10.50 -17.72 -3.72
N TRP A 411 9.61 -18.67 -4.00
CA TRP A 411 9.78 -20.06 -3.61
C TRP A 411 11.06 -20.66 -4.20
N THR A 412 11.38 -20.38 -5.46
CA THR A 412 12.62 -20.84 -6.09
C THR A 412 13.86 -20.26 -5.43
N LYS A 413 13.78 -19.03 -4.92
CA LYS A 413 14.89 -18.34 -4.29
C LYS A 413 15.11 -18.76 -2.83
N GLN A 414 14.03 -18.97 -2.07
CA GLN A 414 14.07 -19.14 -0.62
C GLN A 414 13.65 -20.54 -0.14
N CYS A 415 13.14 -21.38 -1.04
CA CYS A 415 12.68 -22.74 -0.75
C CYS A 415 13.20 -23.73 -1.81
N ASN A 416 12.74 -24.98 -1.77
CA ASN A 416 13.12 -25.99 -2.76
C ASN A 416 12.20 -25.92 -4.00
N PRO A 417 12.68 -25.49 -5.18
CA PRO A 417 11.85 -25.39 -6.39
C PRO A 417 11.29 -26.73 -6.88
N SER A 418 11.90 -27.88 -6.53
CA SER A 418 11.41 -29.19 -6.95
C SER A 418 10.07 -29.58 -6.32
N LEU A 419 9.60 -28.79 -5.33
CA LEU A 419 8.31 -28.98 -4.68
C LEU A 419 7.18 -28.25 -5.39
N LEU A 420 7.46 -27.35 -6.34
CA LEU A 420 6.42 -26.71 -7.16
C LEU A 420 5.91 -27.68 -8.22
N ILE A 421 4.63 -27.57 -8.57
CA ILE A 421 4.07 -28.28 -9.72
C ILE A 421 4.26 -27.46 -11.00
N PRO A 422 4.75 -28.05 -12.10
CA PRO A 422 4.80 -27.36 -13.39
C PRO A 422 3.38 -27.12 -13.90
N THR A 423 3.03 -25.86 -14.16
CA THR A 423 1.67 -25.46 -14.56
C THR A 423 1.27 -26.01 -15.94
N ASP A 424 2.23 -26.25 -16.82
CA ASP A 424 2.05 -26.92 -18.13
C ASP A 424 1.59 -28.37 -17.99
N LYS A 425 1.79 -29.00 -16.82
CA LYS A 425 1.35 -30.36 -16.52
C LYS A 425 -0.03 -30.43 -15.86
N ILE A 426 -0.66 -29.28 -15.58
CA ILE A 426 -1.98 -29.25 -14.94
C ILE A 426 -3.05 -29.51 -16.02
N PRO A 427 -3.80 -30.62 -15.94
CA PRO A 427 -4.79 -30.97 -16.95
C PRO A 427 -5.93 -29.95 -16.97
N ASN A 428 -6.39 -29.61 -18.18
CA ASN A 428 -7.53 -28.70 -18.42
C ASN A 428 -7.36 -27.28 -17.83
N LEU A 429 -6.14 -26.89 -17.42
CA LEU A 429 -5.86 -25.51 -17.02
C LEU A 429 -5.79 -24.64 -18.27
N SER A 430 -6.60 -23.59 -18.29
CA SER A 430 -6.62 -22.60 -19.37
C SER A 430 -5.24 -21.95 -19.46
N SER A 431 -4.52 -22.16 -20.57
CA SER A 431 -3.23 -21.51 -20.79
C SER A 431 -3.42 -20.00 -21.00
N SER A 432 -2.44 -19.21 -20.56
CA SER A 432 -2.39 -17.76 -20.86
C SER A 432 -2.18 -17.46 -22.35
N LEU A 433 -1.85 -18.47 -23.18
CA LEU A 433 -1.23 -18.29 -24.50
C LEU A 433 -2.13 -18.61 -25.71
N GLN A 434 -3.42 -18.93 -25.52
CA GLN A 434 -4.29 -19.17 -26.68
C GLN A 434 -5.46 -18.16 -26.73
N PRO A 435 -5.42 -17.19 -27.67
CA PRO A 435 -6.59 -16.43 -28.06
C PRO A 435 -7.48 -17.34 -28.92
N GLN A 436 -8.12 -18.33 -28.31
CA GLN A 436 -9.12 -19.16 -28.98
C GLN A 436 -10.51 -18.76 -28.50
N GLN A 437 -11.23 -18.06 -29.38
CA GLN A 437 -12.68 -18.13 -29.57
C GLN A 437 -13.51 -18.40 -28.31
N VAL A 438 -13.41 -17.54 -27.30
CA VAL A 438 -14.48 -17.40 -26.31
C VAL A 438 -15.25 -16.14 -26.67
N GLU A 439 -16.13 -16.25 -27.66
CA GLU A 439 -16.99 -15.16 -28.15
C GLU A 439 -18.02 -14.64 -27.12
N HIS A 440 -18.02 -15.10 -25.86
CA HIS A 440 -19.09 -14.77 -24.90
C HIS A 440 -18.66 -14.56 -23.44
N GLN A 441 -17.40 -14.20 -23.14
CA GLN A 441 -17.02 -13.69 -21.80
C GLN A 441 -16.27 -12.38 -21.93
N GLU A 442 -16.97 -11.24 -21.87
CA GLU A 442 -16.33 -9.92 -21.86
C GLU A 442 -15.62 -9.66 -20.52
N ARG A 443 -14.43 -10.25 -20.34
CA ARG A 443 -13.51 -9.85 -19.27
C ARG A 443 -12.97 -8.46 -19.57
N ASN A 444 -13.53 -7.46 -18.89
CA ASN A 444 -13.29 -6.05 -19.19
C ASN A 444 -12.36 -5.35 -18.18
N TRP A 445 -11.42 -6.07 -17.55
CA TRP A 445 -10.40 -5.41 -16.73
C TRP A 445 -9.04 -5.44 -17.44
N LYS A 446 -8.35 -4.31 -17.37
CA LYS A 446 -6.90 -4.22 -17.60
C LYS A 446 -6.22 -4.10 -16.24
N VAL A 447 -5.27 -4.99 -15.97
CA VAL A 447 -4.65 -5.17 -14.64
C VAL A 447 -3.15 -5.23 -14.80
N GLN A 448 -2.40 -4.56 -13.93
CA GLN A 448 -0.95 -4.73 -13.83
C GLN A 448 -0.58 -5.05 -12.38
N VAL A 449 0.30 -6.04 -12.18
CA VAL A 449 0.83 -6.41 -10.87
C VAL A 449 2.13 -5.65 -10.60
N PHE A 450 2.24 -5.08 -9.41
CA PHE A 450 3.37 -4.27 -8.95
C PHE A 450 3.98 -4.88 -7.68
N ARG A 451 5.25 -4.60 -7.43
CA ARG A 451 5.98 -5.10 -6.26
C ARG A 451 6.95 -4.09 -5.66
N SER A 452 7.21 -4.29 -4.38
CA SER A 452 8.42 -3.82 -3.70
C SER A 452 9.23 -5.06 -3.36
N ILE A 453 10.32 -5.33 -4.07
CA ILE A 453 11.12 -6.55 -3.86
C ILE A 453 12.52 -6.40 -4.43
N ASP A 454 13.49 -7.15 -3.91
CA ASP A 454 14.87 -7.14 -4.38
C ASP A 454 15.45 -8.56 -4.57
N ARG A 455 16.74 -8.60 -4.94
CA ARG A 455 17.48 -9.84 -5.22
C ARG A 455 17.69 -10.77 -4.03
N VAL A 456 17.42 -10.32 -2.80
CA VAL A 456 17.48 -11.21 -1.63
C VAL A 456 16.33 -12.20 -1.68
N SER A 457 15.17 -11.78 -2.19
CA SER A 457 13.94 -12.57 -2.15
C SER A 457 13.53 -13.17 -3.49
N VAL A 458 14.01 -12.64 -4.62
CA VAL A 458 13.78 -13.22 -5.97
C VAL A 458 15.01 -13.10 -6.86
N SER A 459 15.02 -13.81 -7.98
CA SER A 459 16.00 -13.58 -9.05
C SER A 459 15.47 -12.50 -10.00
N LEU A 460 16.00 -11.28 -9.90
CA LEU A 460 15.65 -10.17 -10.81
C LEU A 460 16.64 -10.08 -11.99
N PRO A 461 16.17 -9.59 -13.15
CA PRO A 461 17.04 -9.25 -14.27
C PRO A 461 18.21 -8.34 -13.89
N ASP A 462 19.31 -8.43 -14.63
CA ASP A 462 20.54 -7.76 -14.21
C ASP A 462 20.44 -6.22 -14.19
N ASN A 463 19.52 -5.65 -14.95
CA ASN A 463 19.21 -4.22 -15.03
C ASN A 463 18.26 -3.73 -13.91
N ILE A 464 17.61 -4.61 -13.16
CA ILE A 464 16.68 -4.27 -12.07
C ILE A 464 17.25 -4.85 -10.76
N PRO A 465 18.09 -4.11 -10.03
CA PRO A 465 18.63 -4.60 -8.75
C PRO A 465 17.57 -4.62 -7.64
N VAL A 466 16.56 -3.77 -7.76
CA VAL A 466 15.42 -3.60 -6.85
C VAL A 466 14.23 -3.18 -7.70
N GLU A 467 13.08 -3.76 -7.43
CA GLU A 467 11.80 -3.32 -7.97
C GLU A 467 11.08 -2.49 -6.90
N CYS A 468 10.69 -1.28 -7.27
CA CYS A 468 9.85 -0.38 -6.47
C CYS A 468 8.63 0.09 -7.29
N SER A 469 8.12 -0.82 -8.13
CA SER A 469 7.04 -0.52 -9.09
C SER A 469 5.73 -0.14 -8.41
N ILE A 470 5.52 -0.50 -7.14
CA ILE A 470 4.39 0.01 -6.33
C ILE A 470 4.53 1.51 -6.12
N HIS A 471 5.69 1.99 -5.65
CA HIS A 471 5.92 3.42 -5.42
C HIS A 471 5.73 4.20 -6.73
N GLU A 472 6.29 3.69 -7.82
CA GLU A 472 6.16 4.28 -9.15
C GLU A 472 4.69 4.33 -9.62
N ALA A 473 3.93 3.25 -9.43
CA ALA A 473 2.51 3.19 -9.80
C ALA A 473 1.66 4.20 -9.01
N TYR A 474 1.92 4.37 -7.71
CA TYR A 474 1.27 5.41 -6.91
C TYR A 474 1.56 6.82 -7.45
N VAL A 475 2.84 7.13 -7.69
CA VAL A 475 3.22 8.46 -8.21
C VAL A 475 2.60 8.72 -9.58
N GLU A 476 2.61 7.74 -10.46
CA GLU A 476 1.98 7.86 -11.78
C GLU A 476 0.47 8.10 -11.68
N ALA A 477 -0.22 7.33 -10.84
CA ALA A 477 -1.66 7.50 -10.63
C ALA A 477 -2.01 8.88 -10.06
N ILE A 478 -1.24 9.39 -9.11
CA ILE A 478 -1.41 10.75 -8.54
C ILE A 478 -1.17 11.82 -9.61
N ARG A 479 -0.10 11.70 -10.41
CA ARG A 479 0.23 12.67 -11.46
C ARG A 479 -0.83 12.73 -12.55
N ARG A 480 -1.52 11.64 -12.83
CA ARG A 480 -2.62 11.55 -13.81
C ARG A 480 -3.99 11.96 -13.25
N ALA A 481 -4.13 12.08 -11.93
CA ALA A 481 -5.39 12.46 -11.29
C ALA A 481 -5.91 13.83 -11.76
N GLU A 482 -7.20 13.90 -12.03
CA GLU A 482 -7.88 15.07 -12.60
C GLU A 482 -8.96 15.66 -11.69
N ARG A 483 -9.75 14.82 -11.00
CA ARG A 483 -10.91 15.19 -10.19
C ARG A 483 -10.66 14.95 -8.71
N PHE A 484 -10.33 13.73 -8.32
CA PHE A 484 -10.12 13.43 -6.90
C PHE A 484 -9.24 12.20 -6.66
N ILE A 485 -8.74 12.10 -5.43
CA ILE A 485 -8.04 10.92 -4.92
C ILE A 485 -8.70 10.50 -3.61
N TYR A 486 -9.03 9.21 -3.48
CA TYR A 486 -9.47 8.58 -2.24
C TYR A 486 -8.45 7.53 -1.82
N ILE A 487 -7.95 7.59 -0.59
CA ILE A 487 -6.95 6.67 -0.05
C ILE A 487 -7.47 6.12 1.27
N GLU A 488 -7.35 4.80 1.45
CA GLU A 488 -7.38 4.19 2.78
C GLU A 488 -6.04 3.50 2.99
N ASN A 489 -5.33 3.86 4.06
CA ASN A 489 -4.02 3.29 4.33
C ASN A 489 -3.72 3.18 5.82
N GLN A 490 -3.14 2.05 6.24
CA GLN A 490 -2.67 1.86 7.61
C GLN A 490 -1.64 2.91 8.05
N TYR A 491 -0.79 3.38 7.13
CA TYR A 491 0.20 4.42 7.40
C TYR A 491 0.15 5.50 6.33
N PHE A 492 0.48 6.73 6.71
CA PHE A 492 0.60 7.84 5.79
C PHE A 492 1.80 8.73 6.15
N ILE A 493 2.99 8.25 5.78
CA ILE A 493 4.28 8.80 6.17
C ILE A 493 5.18 8.91 4.93
N GLY A 494 5.71 10.10 4.64
CA GLY A 494 6.61 10.26 3.49
C GLY A 494 7.01 11.69 3.19
N GLY A 495 7.94 11.82 2.26
CA GLY A 495 8.43 13.13 1.81
C GLY A 495 9.32 13.84 2.82
N CYS A 496 10.14 13.12 3.59
CA CYS A 496 10.92 13.73 4.67
C CYS A 496 11.83 14.87 4.21
N HIS A 497 12.32 14.83 2.97
CA HIS A 497 13.13 15.91 2.38
C HIS A 497 12.40 17.26 2.30
N MET A 498 11.06 17.27 2.41
CA MET A 498 10.20 18.46 2.42
C MET A 498 9.66 18.82 3.82
N TRP A 499 9.95 18.03 4.85
CA TRP A 499 9.55 18.34 6.23
C TRP A 499 10.36 19.52 6.79
N GLU A 500 9.85 20.18 7.83
CA GLU A 500 10.61 21.25 8.49
C GLU A 500 11.74 20.68 9.34
N LYS A 501 11.49 19.55 10.00
CA LYS A 501 12.43 18.82 10.87
C LYS A 501 12.69 17.42 10.32
N ASP A 502 13.72 16.75 10.82
CA ASP A 502 14.02 15.35 10.50
C ASP A 502 14.19 15.03 8.99
N ARG A 503 14.64 16.00 8.18
CA ARG A 503 14.72 15.89 6.71
C ARG A 503 15.53 14.71 6.18
N ASN A 504 16.44 14.19 7.01
CA ASN A 504 17.37 13.13 6.68
C ASN A 504 17.00 11.78 7.32
N CYS A 505 15.79 11.62 7.86
CA CYS A 505 15.36 10.40 8.55
C CYS A 505 15.27 9.16 7.62
N GLY A 506 15.27 9.37 6.30
CA GLY A 506 15.27 8.32 5.30
C GLY A 506 13.88 7.95 4.76
N CYS A 507 12.81 8.62 5.21
CA CYS A 507 11.44 8.43 4.71
C CYS A 507 11.19 9.23 3.42
N ASN A 508 11.79 8.76 2.33
CA ASN A 508 11.90 9.53 1.10
C ASN A 508 10.92 9.11 0.00
N ASN A 509 9.91 8.30 0.30
CA ASN A 509 8.86 7.98 -0.65
C ASN A 509 8.11 9.29 -1.00
N LEU A 510 7.72 9.42 -2.27
CA LEU A 510 7.21 10.68 -2.82
C LEU A 510 5.70 10.86 -2.68
N ILE A 511 4.97 9.86 -2.18
CA ILE A 511 3.50 9.81 -2.28
C ILE A 511 2.84 11.05 -1.64
N PRO A 512 3.15 11.43 -0.38
CA PRO A 512 2.55 12.62 0.22
C PRO A 512 2.92 13.93 -0.51
N VAL A 513 4.15 14.03 -1.02
CA VAL A 513 4.62 15.23 -1.74
C VAL A 513 3.90 15.34 -3.09
N GLU A 514 3.74 14.25 -3.82
CA GLU A 514 3.04 14.23 -5.10
C GLU A 514 1.57 14.63 -4.95
N ILE A 515 0.90 14.19 -3.88
CA ILE A 515 -0.47 14.59 -3.55
C ILE A 515 -0.53 16.10 -3.27
N ALA A 516 0.34 16.62 -2.40
CA ALA A 516 0.37 18.05 -2.08
C ALA A 516 0.66 18.89 -3.33
N LEU A 517 1.65 18.51 -4.14
CA LEU A 517 1.97 19.22 -5.39
C LEU A 517 0.87 19.12 -6.44
N LYS A 518 0.12 18.01 -6.49
CA LYS A 518 -1.09 17.88 -7.31
C LYS A 518 -2.17 18.87 -6.88
N VAL A 519 -2.45 18.98 -5.57
CA VAL A 519 -3.41 19.97 -5.04
C VAL A 519 -2.93 21.39 -5.34
N VAL A 520 -1.66 21.71 -5.09
CA VAL A 520 -1.06 23.02 -5.41
C VAL A 520 -1.22 23.36 -6.89
N LYS A 521 -0.98 22.40 -7.79
CA LYS A 521 -1.22 22.58 -9.24
C LYS A 521 -2.67 22.96 -9.52
N LYS A 522 -3.62 22.24 -8.93
CA LYS A 522 -5.07 22.44 -9.15
C LYS A 522 -5.55 23.78 -8.61
N ILE A 523 -5.06 24.21 -7.44
CA ILE A 523 -5.31 25.55 -6.89
C ILE A 523 -4.78 26.63 -7.85
N LYS A 524 -3.52 26.51 -8.30
CA LYS A 524 -2.92 27.48 -9.23
C LYS A 524 -3.63 27.54 -10.59
N ALA A 525 -4.21 26.42 -11.02
CA ALA A 525 -5.02 26.33 -12.23
C ALA A 525 -6.49 26.76 -12.02
N LYS A 526 -6.91 27.06 -10.78
CA LYS A 526 -8.31 27.31 -10.38
C LYS A 526 -9.26 26.17 -10.77
N GLU A 527 -8.76 24.95 -10.72
CA GLU A 527 -9.51 23.73 -11.01
C GLU A 527 -9.95 23.07 -9.70
N ARG A 528 -11.18 22.55 -9.65
CA ARG A 528 -11.64 21.79 -8.49
C ARG A 528 -10.93 20.44 -8.42
N PHE A 529 -10.50 20.11 -7.22
CA PHE A 529 -9.85 18.85 -6.89
C PHE A 529 -10.04 18.56 -5.42
N ALA A 530 -10.17 17.29 -5.05
CA ALA A 530 -10.26 16.89 -3.65
C ALA A 530 -9.46 15.63 -3.37
N VAL A 531 -8.94 15.54 -2.16
CA VAL A 531 -8.19 14.40 -1.64
C VAL A 531 -8.79 14.01 -0.30
N TYR A 532 -9.12 12.74 -0.18
CA TYR A 532 -9.70 12.12 1.00
C TYR A 532 -8.76 11.01 1.44
N ILE A 533 -8.25 11.10 2.67
CA ILE A 533 -7.30 10.13 3.22
C ILE A 533 -7.90 9.59 4.51
N VAL A 534 -8.17 8.29 4.54
CA VAL A 534 -8.62 7.56 5.72
C VAL A 534 -7.43 6.75 6.25
N ILE A 535 -7.02 7.05 7.48
CA ILE A 535 -5.95 6.34 8.20
C ILE A 535 -6.50 5.82 9.53
N PRO A 536 -5.87 4.85 10.19
CA PRO A 536 -6.31 4.50 11.54
C PRO A 536 -6.12 5.71 12.46
N MET A 537 -6.97 5.82 13.49
CA MET A 537 -6.87 6.92 14.47
C MET A 537 -5.45 7.00 15.05
N ARG A 538 -4.87 5.83 15.29
CA ARG A 538 -3.47 5.63 15.66
C ARG A 538 -2.98 4.27 15.13
N PRO A 539 -1.67 4.09 14.92
CA PRO A 539 -1.11 2.78 14.61
C PRO A 539 -1.49 1.73 15.66
N GLU A 540 -1.66 0.49 15.21
CA GLU A 540 -1.88 -0.65 16.09
C GLU A 540 -0.75 -0.80 17.11
N GLY A 541 -1.13 -1.20 18.32
CA GLY A 541 -0.22 -1.44 19.43
C GLY A 541 -0.44 -0.45 20.57
N LEU A 542 0.38 -0.61 21.61
CA LEU A 542 0.19 0.16 22.83
C LEU A 542 0.41 1.66 22.55
N PRO A 543 -0.59 2.52 22.82
CA PRO A 543 -0.58 3.94 22.45
C PRO A 543 0.68 4.71 22.89
N ASN A 544 1.15 4.42 24.10
CA ASN A 544 2.30 5.09 24.72
C ASN A 544 3.65 4.39 24.44
N SER A 545 3.66 3.35 23.60
CA SER A 545 4.91 2.72 23.17
C SER A 545 5.71 3.66 22.27
N GLU A 546 7.04 3.57 22.33
CA GLU A 546 7.90 4.41 21.52
C GLU A 546 7.64 4.29 20.00
N PRO A 547 7.43 3.09 19.41
CA PRO A 547 7.14 2.96 17.98
C PRO A 547 5.85 3.70 17.58
N VAL A 548 4.77 3.54 18.34
CA VAL A 548 3.48 4.20 18.06
C VAL A 548 3.63 5.72 18.15
N GLN A 549 4.30 6.23 19.20
CA GLN A 549 4.57 7.65 19.35
C GLN A 549 5.41 8.24 18.21
N GLU A 550 6.43 7.50 17.75
CA GLU A 550 7.31 7.95 16.67
C GLU A 550 6.59 7.94 15.32
N MET A 551 5.78 6.92 15.03
CA MET A 551 4.95 6.85 13.81
C MET A 551 3.90 7.97 13.76
N LEU A 552 3.28 8.31 14.88
CA LEU A 552 2.39 9.49 14.98
C LEU A 552 3.16 10.80 14.72
N HIS A 553 4.39 10.94 15.23
CA HIS A 553 5.25 12.10 14.93
C HIS A 553 5.55 12.21 13.44
N TRP A 554 5.87 11.11 12.76
CA TRP A 554 6.10 11.10 11.32
C TRP A 554 4.86 11.42 10.49
N THR A 555 3.70 10.91 10.92
CA THR A 555 2.40 11.25 10.32
C THR A 555 2.15 12.75 10.45
N ARG A 556 2.41 13.34 11.63
CA ARG A 556 2.29 14.77 11.89
C ARG A 556 3.24 15.60 11.02
N GLN A 557 4.50 15.21 10.86
CA GLN A 557 5.44 15.91 9.96
C GLN A 557 4.97 15.87 8.50
N THR A 558 4.43 14.73 8.08
CA THR A 558 3.89 14.53 6.73
C THR A 558 2.69 15.44 6.47
N MET A 559 1.69 15.43 7.36
CA MET A 559 0.53 16.33 7.27
C MET A 559 0.94 17.79 7.27
N SER A 560 1.86 18.19 8.17
CA SER A 560 2.34 19.58 8.29
C SER A 560 2.98 20.06 7.00
N MET A 561 3.80 19.21 6.36
CA MET A 561 4.39 19.50 5.06
C MET A 561 3.32 19.69 3.98
N MET A 562 2.33 18.80 3.90
CA MET A 562 1.30 18.88 2.86
C MET A 562 0.43 20.12 3.01
N TYR A 563 -0.09 20.36 4.22
CA TYR A 563 -0.97 21.51 4.47
C TYR A 563 -0.23 22.83 4.33
N ARG A 564 1.05 22.93 4.73
CA ARG A 564 1.87 24.11 4.49
C ARG A 564 2.01 24.42 3.00
N LEU A 565 2.34 23.43 2.17
CA LEU A 565 2.46 23.63 0.71
C LEU A 565 1.13 24.09 0.09
N ILE A 566 0.01 23.56 0.56
CA ILE A 566 -1.34 23.93 0.10
C ILE A 566 -1.71 25.34 0.57
N GLY A 567 -1.46 25.68 1.84
CA GLY A 567 -1.71 27.00 2.41
C GLY A 567 -0.93 28.10 1.71
N GLU A 568 0.36 27.87 1.43
CA GLU A 568 1.20 28.75 0.61
C GLU A 568 0.57 28.99 -0.79
N ALA A 569 0.04 27.95 -1.43
CA ALA A 569 -0.57 28.06 -2.76
C ALA A 569 -1.92 28.82 -2.75
N ILE A 570 -2.72 28.70 -1.68
CA ILE A 570 -3.97 29.45 -1.50
C ILE A 570 -3.67 30.93 -1.25
N GLN A 571 -2.69 31.23 -0.40
CA GLN A 571 -2.25 32.61 -0.16
C GLN A 571 -1.75 33.29 -1.45
N GLU A 572 -1.07 32.54 -2.33
CA GLU A 572 -0.62 33.01 -3.65
C GLU A 572 -1.75 33.19 -4.68
N SER A 573 -2.95 32.61 -4.46
CA SER A 573 -4.07 32.69 -5.40
C SER A 573 -5.07 33.82 -5.11
N ASP A 574 -4.92 34.52 -3.99
CA ASP A 574 -5.84 35.56 -3.48
C ASP A 574 -7.31 35.09 -3.31
N GLU A 575 -7.54 33.77 -3.17
CA GLU A 575 -8.88 33.20 -2.98
C GLU A 575 -9.17 32.92 -1.49
N LEU A 576 -10.41 33.18 -1.06
CA LEU A 576 -10.89 32.88 0.29
C LEU A 576 -11.23 31.38 0.44
N LEU A 577 -10.21 30.53 0.32
CA LEU A 577 -10.31 29.08 0.43
C LEU A 577 -9.67 28.56 1.72
N HIS A 578 -10.08 27.38 2.15
CA HIS A 578 -9.47 26.66 3.26
C HIS A 578 -8.67 25.46 2.73
N PRO A 579 -7.50 25.10 3.32
CA PRO A 579 -6.78 23.89 2.90
C PRO A 579 -7.62 22.60 2.94
N LYS A 580 -8.55 22.49 3.90
CA LYS A 580 -9.52 21.38 3.97
C LYS A 580 -10.53 21.35 2.81
N ASP A 581 -10.71 22.42 2.04
CA ASP A 581 -11.52 22.39 0.81
C ASP A 581 -10.90 21.49 -0.29
N TYR A 582 -9.63 21.08 -0.10
CA TYR A 582 -8.87 20.23 -1.03
C TYR A 582 -8.30 18.96 -0.40
N LEU A 583 -7.78 19.01 0.84
CA LEU A 583 -7.12 17.87 1.49
C LEU A 583 -7.77 17.57 2.83
N ASN A 584 -8.30 16.35 2.98
CA ASN A 584 -9.03 15.93 4.17
C ASN A 584 -8.47 14.61 4.71
N PHE A 585 -8.16 14.60 6.01
CA PHE A 585 -7.81 13.40 6.75
C PHE A 585 -8.96 12.98 7.64
N PHE A 586 -9.29 11.70 7.59
CA PHE A 586 -10.28 11.03 8.41
C PHE A 586 -9.67 9.80 9.07
N CYS A 587 -10.33 9.30 10.10
CA CYS A 587 -10.16 7.94 10.59
C CYS A 587 -11.54 7.28 10.75
N LEU A 588 -11.54 6.00 11.14
CA LEU A 588 -12.76 5.27 11.45
C LEU A 588 -12.85 5.00 12.95
N ALA A 589 -14.06 5.05 13.47
CA ALA A 589 -14.36 4.81 14.87
C ALA A 589 -15.75 4.20 15.04
N ASN A 590 -15.99 3.60 16.19
CA ASN A 590 -17.31 3.17 16.58
C ASN A 590 -17.56 3.54 18.06
N ARG A 591 -18.83 3.68 18.41
CA ARG A 591 -19.30 3.88 19.77
C ARG A 591 -20.68 3.26 19.88
N GLU A 592 -20.84 2.33 20.82
CA GLU A 592 -22.04 1.50 20.93
C GLU A 592 -22.70 1.69 22.29
N LYS A 593 -23.97 2.08 22.31
CA LYS A 593 -24.74 1.95 23.54
C LYS A 593 -24.90 0.48 23.90
N LYS A 594 -24.88 0.20 25.20
CA LYS A 594 -25.23 -1.13 25.70
C LYS A 594 -26.70 -1.40 25.40
N GLU A 595 -26.98 -2.48 24.69
CA GLU A 595 -28.33 -2.89 24.29
C GLU A 595 -28.58 -4.36 24.62
N GLY A 596 -29.83 -4.70 24.97
CA GLY A 596 -30.26 -6.07 25.19
C GLY A 596 -29.43 -6.85 26.22
N GLU A 597 -29.31 -8.16 26.00
CA GLU A 597 -28.49 -9.09 26.78
C GLU A 597 -27.08 -9.23 26.19
N GLU A 598 -26.35 -8.11 26.03
CA GLU A 598 -24.94 -8.12 25.59
C GLU A 598 -24.05 -8.97 26.52
N PHE A 599 -23.04 -9.65 25.96
CA PHE A 599 -21.99 -10.36 26.67
C PHE A 599 -21.52 -9.64 27.95
N VAL A 600 -21.62 -10.33 29.09
CA VAL A 600 -21.13 -9.83 30.38
C VAL A 600 -19.82 -10.55 30.72
N PRO A 601 -18.67 -9.83 30.77
CA PRO A 601 -17.40 -10.47 31.10
C PRO A 601 -17.35 -10.88 32.58
N PRO A 602 -16.68 -11.99 32.92
CA PRO A 602 -16.54 -12.44 34.31
C PRO A 602 -15.62 -11.55 35.16
N HIS A 603 -14.79 -10.72 34.52
CA HIS A 603 -13.88 -9.80 35.18
C HIS A 603 -14.00 -8.40 34.61
N SER A 604 -13.55 -7.40 35.37
CA SER A 604 -13.46 -6.02 34.89
C SER A 604 -12.00 -5.61 34.71
N PRO A 605 -11.71 -4.69 33.76
CA PRO A 605 -10.43 -4.00 33.70
C PRO A 605 -10.13 -3.24 35.01
N GLN A 606 -8.86 -2.90 35.24
CA GLN A 606 -8.51 -2.06 36.39
C GLN A 606 -9.06 -0.64 36.18
N PRO A 607 -9.69 -0.02 37.21
CA PRO A 607 -10.20 1.35 37.13
C PRO A 607 -9.15 2.36 36.64
N ASP A 608 -9.63 3.39 35.94
CA ASP A 608 -8.84 4.52 35.42
C ASP A 608 -7.73 4.17 34.42
N THR A 609 -7.64 2.91 33.99
CA THR A 609 -6.77 2.50 32.88
C THR A 609 -7.39 2.83 31.53
N PRO A 610 -6.60 2.94 30.44
CA PRO A 610 -7.17 3.10 29.09
C PRO A 610 -8.17 2.01 28.72
N TYR A 611 -7.98 0.79 29.23
CA TYR A 611 -8.92 -0.31 29.03
C TYR A 611 -10.27 -0.01 29.70
N TRP A 612 -10.24 0.33 31.00
CA TRP A 612 -11.44 0.71 31.74
C TRP A 612 -12.16 1.88 31.08
N ASN A 613 -11.42 2.94 30.71
CA ASN A 613 -12.00 4.12 30.08
C ASN A 613 -12.67 3.78 28.74
N SER A 614 -12.00 3.02 27.86
CA SER A 614 -12.58 2.60 26.57
C SER A 614 -13.83 1.73 26.76
N GLN A 615 -13.82 0.84 27.76
CA GLN A 615 -14.96 -0.01 28.10
C GLN A 615 -16.14 0.80 28.68
N MET A 616 -15.88 1.74 29.59
CA MET A 616 -16.93 2.55 30.23
C MET A 616 -17.49 3.62 29.31
N HIS A 617 -16.65 4.26 28.49
CA HIS A 617 -17.09 5.24 27.49
C HIS A 617 -17.58 4.60 26.20
N ARG A 618 -17.46 3.27 26.09
CA ARG A 618 -18.09 2.43 25.04
C ARG A 618 -17.62 2.74 23.62
N ARG A 619 -16.37 3.17 23.45
CA ARG A 619 -15.82 3.63 22.18
C ARG A 619 -14.46 3.02 21.88
N PHE A 620 -14.16 2.85 20.61
CA PHE A 620 -12.81 2.54 20.13
C PHE A 620 -12.68 2.90 18.65
N MET A 621 -11.45 2.95 18.14
CA MET A 621 -11.23 3.10 16.70
C MET A 621 -11.64 1.82 15.97
N VAL A 622 -12.14 1.98 14.75
CA VAL A 622 -12.16 0.89 13.76
C VAL A 622 -10.82 0.94 13.05
N TYR A 623 -10.05 -0.15 13.12
CA TYR A 623 -8.68 -0.12 12.65
C TYR A 623 -8.62 -0.23 11.13
N VAL A 624 -8.18 0.85 10.49
CA VAL A 624 -7.98 0.91 9.04
C VAL A 624 -6.68 0.20 8.69
N HIS A 625 -6.79 -1.05 8.24
CA HIS A 625 -5.68 -1.84 7.73
C HIS A 625 -5.63 -1.87 6.19
N SER A 626 -6.63 -1.32 5.50
CA SER A 626 -6.64 -1.17 4.04
C SER A 626 -5.33 -0.61 3.47
N LYS A 627 -5.02 -0.95 2.22
CA LYS A 627 -3.98 -0.28 1.41
C LYS A 627 -4.49 -0.04 -0.01
N ILE A 628 -5.42 0.90 -0.15
CA ILE A 628 -6.06 1.24 -1.42
C ILE A 628 -5.86 2.70 -1.81
N MET A 629 -5.85 2.95 -3.12
CA MET A 629 -5.99 4.28 -3.69
C MET A 629 -6.93 4.23 -4.90
N ILE A 630 -7.97 5.03 -4.89
CA ILE A 630 -8.92 5.22 -5.98
C ILE A 630 -8.69 6.61 -6.58
N VAL A 631 -8.56 6.67 -7.91
CA VAL A 631 -8.33 7.91 -8.65
C VAL A 631 -9.45 8.09 -9.65
N ASP A 632 -10.13 9.23 -9.54
CA ASP A 632 -11.17 9.68 -10.47
C ASP A 632 -12.27 8.63 -10.74
N ASP A 633 -12.57 7.74 -9.80
CA ASP A 633 -13.52 6.62 -9.97
C ASP A 633 -13.23 5.70 -11.19
N THR A 634 -12.01 5.75 -11.74
CA THR A 634 -11.61 5.03 -12.97
C THR A 634 -10.50 4.02 -12.73
N TYR A 635 -9.53 4.37 -11.88
CA TYR A 635 -8.36 3.55 -11.59
C TYR A 635 -8.27 3.26 -10.09
N ILE A 636 -7.93 2.03 -9.74
CA ILE A 636 -7.71 1.60 -8.36
C ILE A 636 -6.38 0.87 -8.20
N LEU A 637 -5.65 1.20 -7.14
CA LEU A 637 -4.55 0.41 -6.59
C LEU A 637 -5.04 -0.30 -5.32
N ILE A 638 -4.66 -1.58 -5.17
CA ILE A 638 -4.96 -2.39 -3.99
C ILE A 638 -3.84 -3.42 -3.77
N GLY A 639 -3.43 -3.64 -2.53
CA GLY A 639 -2.34 -4.56 -2.22
C GLY A 639 -1.99 -4.61 -0.74
N SER A 640 -0.74 -4.96 -0.45
CA SER A 640 -0.19 -5.05 0.90
C SER A 640 0.61 -3.82 1.34
N ALA A 641 0.96 -2.94 0.40
CA ALA A 641 1.93 -1.86 0.62
C ALA A 641 1.34 -0.63 1.31
N ASN A 642 1.89 -0.31 2.47
CA ASN A 642 1.54 0.89 3.21
C ASN A 642 2.18 2.15 2.61
N ILE A 643 1.61 3.34 2.85
CA ILE A 643 2.26 4.61 2.49
C ILE A 643 3.26 4.96 3.60
N ASN A 644 4.39 4.25 3.56
CA ASN A 644 5.58 4.50 4.37
C ASN A 644 6.82 4.05 3.58
N GLN A 645 8.01 4.34 4.07
CA GLN A 645 9.25 3.91 3.43
C GLN A 645 9.43 2.39 3.53
N ARG A 646 9.04 1.74 4.63
CA ARG A 646 9.09 0.27 4.76
C ARG A 646 8.48 -0.46 3.56
N SER A 647 7.31 -0.06 3.08
CA SER A 647 6.63 -0.69 1.96
C SER A 647 7.06 -0.12 0.59
N MET A 648 7.42 1.16 0.51
CA MET A 648 7.70 1.84 -0.78
C MET A 648 9.17 1.75 -1.24
N ASP A 649 10.08 1.24 -0.41
CA ASP A 649 11.53 1.25 -0.68
C ASP A 649 12.00 0.17 -1.68
N GLY A 650 11.35 -0.99 -1.68
CA GLY A 650 11.77 -2.17 -2.45
C GLY A 650 12.87 -3.01 -1.79
N ARG A 651 13.74 -2.45 -0.93
CA ARG A 651 14.78 -3.20 -0.19
C ARG A 651 14.40 -3.49 1.26
N ARG A 652 13.32 -2.90 1.76
CA ARG A 652 12.82 -3.10 3.13
C ARG A 652 11.88 -4.31 3.16
N ASP A 653 10.59 -4.10 3.36
CA ASP A 653 9.62 -5.20 3.31
C ASP A 653 9.33 -5.59 1.86
N THR A 654 9.01 -6.87 1.64
CA THR A 654 8.50 -7.28 0.33
C THR A 654 7.00 -7.08 0.27
N GLU A 655 6.53 -6.39 -0.77
CA GLU A 655 5.11 -6.07 -0.96
C GLU A 655 4.63 -6.48 -2.35
N ILE A 656 3.32 -6.57 -2.51
CA ILE A 656 2.66 -6.80 -3.80
C ILE A 656 1.37 -5.96 -3.85
N ALA A 657 1.09 -5.41 -5.02
CA ALA A 657 -0.16 -4.71 -5.30
C ALA A 657 -0.60 -4.98 -6.74
N MET A 658 -1.85 -4.67 -7.05
CA MET A 658 -2.33 -4.56 -8.41
C MET A 658 -2.87 -3.16 -8.66
N GLY A 659 -2.80 -2.72 -9.91
CA GLY A 659 -3.53 -1.58 -10.39
C GLY A 659 -4.39 -1.92 -11.59
N CYS A 660 -5.63 -1.45 -11.59
CA CYS A 660 -6.58 -1.84 -12.61
C CYS A 660 -7.62 -0.77 -12.92
N TYR A 661 -8.20 -0.91 -14.11
CA TYR A 661 -9.30 -0.10 -14.61
C TYR A 661 -10.13 -0.91 -15.60
N GLN A 662 -11.32 -0.39 -15.93
CA GLN A 662 -12.26 -0.99 -16.86
C GLN A 662 -12.39 -0.13 -18.13
N PRO A 663 -11.82 -0.54 -19.28
CA PRO A 663 -11.82 0.27 -20.50
C PRO A 663 -13.22 0.75 -20.93
N LYS A 664 -14.23 -0.14 -20.90
CA LYS A 664 -15.62 0.18 -21.30
C LYS A 664 -16.24 1.39 -20.58
N TYR A 665 -15.84 1.66 -19.34
CA TYR A 665 -16.42 2.74 -18.52
C TYR A 665 -15.67 4.05 -18.64
N VAL A 666 -14.46 4.02 -19.17
CA VAL A 666 -13.70 5.24 -19.49
C VAL A 666 -14.29 5.92 -20.73
N GLU A 667 -14.62 5.14 -21.77
CA GLU A 667 -15.17 5.65 -23.04
C GLU A 667 -16.53 6.34 -22.86
N LYS A 668 -17.32 5.86 -21.89
CA LYS A 668 -18.65 6.36 -21.55
C LYS A 668 -18.52 7.26 -20.33
N LYS A 669 -18.14 8.52 -20.53
CA LYS A 669 -17.92 9.61 -19.53
C LYS A 669 -18.95 9.76 -18.37
N HIS A 670 -20.03 8.99 -18.37
CA HIS A 670 -21.14 9.04 -17.40
C HIS A 670 -21.63 7.66 -16.92
N SER A 671 -20.95 6.54 -17.25
CA SER A 671 -21.34 5.22 -16.72
C SER A 671 -20.35 4.75 -15.66
N ASN A 672 -20.84 4.66 -14.44
CA ASN A 672 -20.09 4.32 -13.23
C ASN A 672 -19.73 2.83 -13.22
N GLY A 673 -18.45 2.52 -13.46
CA GLY A 673 -17.92 1.15 -13.38
C GLY A 673 -17.83 0.61 -11.95
N ASP A 674 -17.29 -0.58 -11.80
CA ASP A 674 -17.16 -1.26 -10.50
C ASP A 674 -16.24 -0.52 -9.54
N VAL A 675 -15.27 0.28 -10.04
CA VAL A 675 -14.43 1.15 -9.20
C VAL A 675 -15.28 2.23 -8.50
N HIS A 676 -16.19 2.88 -9.23
CA HIS A 676 -17.14 3.83 -8.65
C HIS A 676 -18.08 3.15 -7.66
N ALA A 677 -18.64 2.00 -8.03
CA ALA A 677 -19.57 1.26 -7.17
C ALA A 677 -18.89 0.85 -5.85
N TYR A 678 -17.65 0.36 -5.94
CA TYR A 678 -16.84 0.02 -4.77
C TYR A 678 -16.59 1.24 -3.88
N ARG A 679 -16.22 2.39 -4.45
CA ARG A 679 -16.01 3.64 -3.69
C ARG A 679 -17.29 4.16 -3.06
N MET A 680 -18.45 4.04 -3.73
CA MET A 680 -19.75 4.37 -3.13
C MET A 680 -20.11 3.43 -1.99
N SER A 681 -19.79 2.13 -2.12
CA SER A 681 -20.04 1.13 -1.08
C SER A 681 -19.21 1.39 0.17
N LEU A 682 -17.90 1.68 0.02
CA LEU A 682 -17.04 2.10 1.12
C LEU A 682 -17.57 3.37 1.80
N TRP A 683 -18.00 4.37 1.02
CA TRP A 683 -18.58 5.58 1.60
C TRP A 683 -19.91 5.32 2.29
N TYR A 684 -20.72 4.39 1.79
CA TYR A 684 -21.96 4.00 2.43
C TYR A 684 -21.69 3.33 3.78
N GLU A 685 -20.73 2.41 3.86
CA GLU A 685 -20.26 1.81 5.11
C GLU A 685 -19.76 2.89 6.09
N HIS A 686 -18.88 3.79 5.63
CA HIS A 686 -18.28 4.81 6.50
C HIS A 686 -19.29 5.86 6.97
N THR A 687 -20.31 6.16 6.18
CA THR A 687 -21.21 7.29 6.43
C THR A 687 -22.66 6.92 6.73
N ASN A 688 -23.03 5.64 6.56
CA ASN A 688 -24.39 5.10 6.53
C ASN A 688 -25.34 5.90 5.60
N ARG A 689 -24.80 6.47 4.51
CA ARG A 689 -25.49 7.41 3.63
C ARG A 689 -25.10 7.22 2.17
N VAL A 690 -26.06 7.48 1.29
CA VAL A 690 -25.82 7.72 -0.14
C VAL A 690 -26.44 9.07 -0.46
N GLU A 691 -25.60 10.02 -0.85
CA GLU A 691 -26.03 11.38 -1.19
C GLU A 691 -25.59 11.73 -2.61
N GLU A 692 -26.39 12.52 -3.31
CA GLU A 692 -26.11 12.91 -4.70
C GLU A 692 -24.74 13.56 -4.84
N CYS A 693 -24.33 14.39 -3.87
CA CYS A 693 -23.02 15.05 -3.88
C CYS A 693 -21.85 14.05 -3.85
N PHE A 694 -22.03 12.83 -3.35
CA PHE A 694 -20.98 11.80 -3.33
C PHE A 694 -20.63 11.25 -4.73
N THR A 695 -21.47 11.54 -5.73
CA THR A 695 -21.17 11.20 -7.14
C THR A 695 -20.17 12.16 -7.79
N GLU A 696 -19.91 13.32 -7.16
CA GLU A 696 -18.95 14.32 -7.62
C GLU A 696 -17.94 14.65 -6.49
N PRO A 697 -17.01 13.73 -6.16
CA PRO A 697 -16.16 13.85 -4.97
C PRO A 697 -15.26 15.09 -4.95
N GLN A 698 -14.96 15.68 -6.11
CA GLN A 698 -14.20 16.92 -6.22
C GLN A 698 -15.02 18.18 -5.89
N GLY A 699 -16.35 18.07 -5.86
CA GLY A 699 -17.27 19.15 -5.58
C GLY A 699 -17.11 19.71 -4.16
N LEU A 700 -17.37 21.01 -3.98
CA LEU A 700 -17.20 21.64 -2.66
C LEU A 700 -18.27 21.14 -1.69
N ASP A 701 -19.47 20.91 -2.21
CA ASP A 701 -20.59 20.39 -1.43
C ASP A 701 -20.28 18.99 -0.90
N CYS A 702 -19.69 18.11 -1.73
CA CYS A 702 -19.23 16.79 -1.30
C CYS A 702 -18.17 16.89 -0.19
N VAL A 703 -17.13 17.71 -0.40
CA VAL A 703 -16.05 17.90 0.58
C VAL A 703 -16.61 18.38 1.92
N ARG A 704 -17.43 19.43 1.90
CA ARG A 704 -18.05 20.00 3.10
C ARG A 704 -19.02 19.04 3.76
N ARG A 705 -19.71 18.20 2.98
CA ARG A 705 -20.61 17.18 3.50
C ARG A 705 -19.85 16.10 4.25
N MET A 706 -18.76 15.58 3.67
CA MET A 706 -17.89 14.59 4.33
C MET A 706 -17.26 15.16 5.60
N GLN A 707 -16.80 16.41 5.57
CA GLN A 707 -16.33 17.12 6.77
C GLN A 707 -17.41 17.23 7.83
N ALA A 708 -18.62 17.65 7.48
CA ALA A 708 -19.72 17.81 8.42
C ALA A 708 -20.13 16.48 9.08
N ILE A 709 -20.09 15.37 8.33
CA ILE A 709 -20.30 14.02 8.88
C ILE A 709 -19.17 13.69 9.86
N GLY A 710 -17.92 13.82 9.43
CA GLY A 710 -16.75 13.51 10.25
C GLY A 710 -16.65 14.35 11.52
N ASP A 711 -16.94 15.65 11.46
CA ASP A 711 -16.90 16.57 12.59
C ASP A 711 -18.04 16.28 13.58
N LYS A 712 -19.25 15.97 13.08
CA LYS A 712 -20.38 15.53 13.91
C LYS A 712 -20.05 14.23 14.64
N MET A 713 -19.52 13.25 13.93
CA MET A 713 -19.15 11.96 14.52
C MET A 713 -17.97 12.07 15.47
N TRP A 714 -17.00 12.96 15.19
CA TRP A 714 -15.92 13.24 16.13
C TRP A 714 -16.47 13.80 17.44
N SER A 715 -17.41 14.75 17.39
CA SER A 715 -18.05 15.29 18.60
C SER A 715 -18.81 14.22 19.41
N ILE A 716 -19.51 13.31 18.73
CA ILE A 716 -20.18 12.16 19.36
C ILE A 716 -19.14 11.18 19.94
N TYR A 717 -18.08 10.89 19.21
CA TYR A 717 -17.03 9.97 19.64
C TYR A 717 -16.24 10.50 20.82
N SER A 718 -15.84 11.78 20.80
CA SER A 718 -14.99 12.43 21.82
C SER A 718 -15.76 12.85 23.07
N GLY A 719 -17.09 13.05 22.96
CA GLY A 719 -17.95 13.50 24.06
C GLY A 719 -17.97 12.61 25.30
N GLU A 720 -18.29 13.20 26.46
CA GLU A 720 -18.31 12.50 27.75
C GLU A 720 -19.46 11.50 27.86
N GLU A 721 -20.65 11.86 27.38
CA GLU A 721 -21.82 10.99 27.43
C GLU A 721 -21.73 9.84 26.42
N VAL A 722 -22.11 8.63 26.85
CA VAL A 722 -22.17 7.46 25.97
C VAL A 722 -23.31 7.64 24.97
N ALA A 723 -22.95 7.74 23.69
CA ALA A 723 -23.86 7.87 22.56
C ALA A 723 -23.58 6.77 21.52
N ASP A 724 -24.58 6.44 20.70
CA ASP A 724 -24.39 5.52 19.58
C ASP A 724 -23.97 6.31 18.34
N MET A 725 -23.08 5.75 17.52
CA MET A 725 -22.70 6.32 16.23
C MET A 725 -23.60 5.88 15.08
N GLU A 726 -24.60 5.02 15.35
CA GLU A 726 -25.69 4.64 14.44
C GLU A 726 -25.19 4.09 13.09
N GLY A 727 -24.10 3.31 13.14
CA GLY A 727 -23.44 2.72 11.97
C GLY A 727 -22.66 3.73 11.11
N ILE A 728 -22.41 4.94 11.60
CA ILE A 728 -21.56 5.93 10.92
C ILE A 728 -20.16 5.85 11.53
N HIS A 729 -19.17 5.42 10.75
CA HIS A 729 -17.80 5.19 11.25
C HIS A 729 -16.84 6.34 10.96
N LEU A 730 -17.11 7.14 9.93
CA LEU A 730 -16.23 8.22 9.50
C LEU A 730 -16.12 9.32 10.58
N VAL A 731 -14.91 9.57 11.05
CA VAL A 731 -14.58 10.68 11.96
C VAL A 731 -13.49 11.55 11.35
N THR A 732 -13.60 12.87 11.54
CA THR A 732 -12.51 13.78 11.17
C THR A 732 -11.26 13.45 11.99
N TYR A 733 -10.10 13.34 11.34
CA TYR A 733 -8.85 13.09 12.06
C TYR A 733 -8.58 14.25 13.04
N PRO A 734 -8.21 14.00 14.32
CA PRO A 734 -8.28 14.99 15.39
C PRO A 734 -7.13 16.01 15.36
N ILE A 735 -7.10 16.83 14.32
CA ILE A 735 -6.17 17.94 14.12
C ILE A 735 -6.93 19.19 13.73
N ASN A 736 -6.43 20.35 14.15
CA ASN A 736 -6.94 21.64 13.69
C ASN A 736 -6.04 22.16 12.57
N VAL A 737 -6.61 22.53 11.42
CA VAL A 737 -5.86 23.08 10.28
C VAL A 737 -6.28 24.53 10.10
N LEU A 738 -5.32 25.46 10.16
CA LEU A 738 -5.57 26.88 9.98
C LEU A 738 -5.55 27.27 8.49
N LYS A 739 -6.03 28.49 8.20
CA LYS A 739 -6.11 29.02 6.82
C LYS A 739 -4.75 29.14 6.13
N ASP A 740 -3.67 29.31 6.88
CA ASP A 740 -2.31 29.38 6.36
C ASP A 740 -1.68 28.00 6.13
N GLY A 741 -2.40 26.90 6.41
CA GLY A 741 -1.90 25.54 6.29
C GLY A 741 -1.11 25.05 7.50
N SER A 742 -0.96 25.85 8.55
CA SER A 742 -0.42 25.38 9.82
C SER A 742 -1.40 24.42 10.50
N ILE A 743 -0.87 23.50 11.30
CA ILE A 743 -1.65 22.50 12.02
C ILE A 743 -1.41 22.64 13.51
N GLU A 744 -2.49 22.59 14.28
CA GLU A 744 -2.52 22.59 15.74
C GLU A 744 -3.14 21.30 16.27
N ASP A 745 -2.97 21.04 17.57
CA ASP A 745 -3.72 19.98 18.24
C ASP A 745 -5.16 20.45 18.46
N THR A 746 -6.12 19.53 18.49
CA THR A 746 -7.49 19.87 18.91
C THR A 746 -7.52 20.28 20.38
N ALA A 747 -8.35 21.28 20.71
CA ALA A 747 -8.52 21.72 22.10
C ALA A 747 -9.21 20.64 22.96
N GLU A 748 -10.13 19.87 22.35
CA GLU A 748 -10.78 18.72 22.98
C GLU A 748 -9.76 17.67 23.44
N GLY A 749 -9.94 17.14 24.65
CA GLY A 749 -9.02 16.13 25.22
C GLY A 749 -7.59 16.64 25.47
N GLY A 750 -7.36 17.96 25.39
CA GLY A 750 -6.03 18.56 25.59
C GLY A 750 -4.97 18.06 24.60
N GLY A 751 -5.37 17.74 23.37
CA GLY A 751 -4.48 17.23 22.31
C GLY A 751 -4.10 15.75 22.44
N HIS A 752 -4.84 14.97 23.24
CA HIS A 752 -4.66 13.53 23.38
C HIS A 752 -5.81 12.76 22.75
N PHE A 753 -5.56 11.52 22.34
CA PHE A 753 -6.64 10.63 21.90
C PHE A 753 -7.57 10.29 23.09
N PRO A 754 -8.89 10.23 22.86
CA PRO A 754 -9.85 9.86 23.89
C PRO A 754 -9.46 8.55 24.60
N ASP A 755 -9.70 8.49 25.92
CA ASP A 755 -9.39 7.34 26.79
C ASP A 755 -7.91 7.04 27.02
N THR A 756 -7.01 7.85 26.48
CA THR A 756 -5.56 7.66 26.58
C THR A 756 -4.83 8.91 27.06
N THR A 757 -3.56 8.75 27.41
CA THR A 757 -2.60 9.85 27.62
C THR A 757 -1.70 10.08 26.41
N THR A 758 -2.13 9.61 25.24
CA THR A 758 -1.34 9.58 24.01
C THR A 758 -1.57 10.86 23.21
N PRO A 759 -0.54 11.70 23.01
CA PRO A 759 -0.71 12.91 22.23
C PRO A 759 -0.96 12.57 20.76
N VAL A 760 -1.91 13.26 20.13
CA VAL A 760 -2.25 13.04 18.71
C VAL A 760 -1.04 13.32 17.80
N ARG A 761 -0.26 14.36 18.13
CA ARG A 761 0.98 14.70 17.40
C ARG A 761 2.11 13.67 17.53
N GLY A 762 1.99 12.69 18.43
CA GLY A 762 3.07 11.76 18.75
C GLY A 762 4.28 12.42 19.41
N LYS A 763 5.37 11.64 19.53
CA LYS A 763 6.65 12.10 20.08
C LYS A 763 7.81 11.49 19.30
N ARG A 764 8.79 12.31 18.95
CA ARG A 764 10.06 11.85 18.38
C ARG A 764 10.79 10.97 19.39
N SER A 765 11.06 9.71 19.06
CA SER A 765 11.90 8.84 19.89
C SER A 765 13.35 9.34 19.88
N MET A 766 14.06 9.19 21.00
CA MET A 766 15.49 9.50 21.13
C MET A 766 16.38 8.26 20.96
N VAL A 767 15.79 7.06 20.94
CA VAL A 767 16.51 5.79 20.96
C VAL A 767 16.18 4.90 19.76
N LEU A 768 14.98 5.02 19.19
CA LEU A 768 14.60 4.27 17.99
C LEU A 768 15.18 4.92 16.73
N PRO A 769 15.95 4.18 15.91
CA PRO A 769 16.36 4.65 14.60
C PRO A 769 15.15 4.86 13.69
N ALA A 770 15.10 5.96 12.96
CA ALA A 770 13.97 6.27 12.08
C ALA A 770 13.68 5.19 11.03
N VAL A 771 14.69 4.43 10.58
CA VAL A 771 14.50 3.27 9.68
C VAL A 771 13.52 2.24 10.25
N CYS A 772 13.31 2.23 11.57
CA CYS A 772 12.42 1.32 12.25
C CYS A 772 10.94 1.66 12.08
N THR A 773 10.64 2.95 11.99
CA THR A 773 9.29 3.51 12.12
C THR A 773 8.89 4.36 10.90
N THR A 774 9.70 4.35 9.83
CA THR A 774 9.49 5.15 8.61
C THR A 774 9.01 4.39 7.40
#